data_AF-A0A819LWP7-F1
#
_entry.id   AF-A0A819LWP7-F1
#
_cell.length_a   1.000
_cell.length_b   1.000
_cell.length_c   1.000
_cell.angle_alpha   90.00
_cell.angle_beta   90.00
_cell.angle_gamma   90.00
#
_symmetry.space_group_name_H-M   'P 1'
#
loop_
_entity.id
_entity.type
_entity.pdbx_description
1 polymer ?
#
loop_
_entity_poly.entity_id
_entity_poly.type
_entity_poly.pdbx_seq_one_letter_code
_entity_poly.pdbx_strand_id
1 'polypeptide(L)'
;MTEVHSFGNLPVIAHAWNKDRTQIAVSLGKNDLRIYNKQAGKWKLTHTLCEHLSRVLAIDWAPKTNRIVTASADYNAYVWTFENDTWKPQMVELQRTSRAVCCAKWSPDENKFAIGSSDKNVGICYYETEQRFWAAEMIKKKPKSTVTCLAWHPNNQLIAVGSLDYRVRIYSGYVKAVDNKAETSAWGKITNTGELLHEFPCESGWTHDVAFSPSGENLAWVSHNSIIFAVSSNNPSKTTMEITNYLPFRCIIFVSESTIIVAGHEFSPLIYNYDERKGTIEFVEKLDSQETSTGRQAIGRLFDQPSMQTQTPEPVSTHQSMITQIVPYQTENTNLVKISSADLFGQVVIWNLSGRNIQQTSSLINHIEKKFHINNGTSYTNGHTNSDAACRYTSQEIIKMLQTDSKLGLNDNEIQTRRKYYGDNDFESDEEEPLWKKYLGQFKEPMILLLLASAFISLVMRQYDDALSITIAIIIVVTVAFIQENRAEKEIEALKRLIPPKCVCIREGRSHHIYAKDLVPGDLCILETGDRIPADLRLTEANELSVDESSFTGETKPSIKTVDPIEFGSKQTSISDRRNITFMATHVLSGNGRGIVICTGENSEFGKVFKMMQQQEAPKTPLQKSMDALGKQLSFYSLSIIGFIVVVGWLQGRHLLEMFTIGVSLAVAAIPEGLPIVVTVTLALGVQRMAKREAIVKRLPIVETLGCVTVICSDKTGTLTKNEMTVTNILTSDGEMAEVTGSGYNGEGDVLCNHERVTYDSHPIISKIIEVGAVCNNAEIINSQLRGQPTEGALIAVAMKMNLPHLREQFHREREWPFSHENKWMAVQCSPKYNLNEIRLYVKGSIEQILRLSKRYIHHGTTIALNDEKAREFIMDSNQMAAKGLRILAMATGTSLEDLTYVGMVGIIDPERPQVEEAVSQLKTGGVSVKMITGDAEKTAKAIATRLKIYNGTDLSVSGEDLDHMSATDLQHIVSQATIFYRVSPKHKVKIVTALQAQGHIVGMTGDGVNDAVALKAADIGIAMGQTGTDVCKEAADMILVKDDFYTIMAAIEEGKAIFHNIRNFVRFQLSTSIAALSLITLSTVFHFPNPLNAMQILWINIIMDGPPAQSLTLSYKNHL
;
A
#
# COMPACT_ATOMS: atom_id res chain seq x y z
N MET A 1 18.15 21.66 35.38
CA MET A 1 17.38 20.39 35.51
C MET A 1 16.93 20.26 36.96
N THR A 2 15.74 19.72 37.27
CA THR A 2 15.27 19.65 38.68
C THR A 2 14.85 18.27 39.13
N GLU A 3 14.07 17.50 38.36
CA GLU A 3 13.69 16.13 38.76
C GLU A 3 13.41 15.24 37.53
N VAL A 4 13.87 13.97 37.57
CA VAL A 4 13.58 12.92 36.57
C VAL A 4 12.84 11.78 37.28
N HIS A 5 11.68 11.39 36.74
CA HIS A 5 10.83 10.34 37.31
C HIS A 5 10.57 9.26 36.25
N SER A 6 10.73 7.98 36.61
CA SER A 6 10.39 6.85 35.73
C SER A 6 9.12 6.16 36.20
N PHE A 7 8.15 5.98 35.29
CA PHE A 7 6.86 5.34 35.54
C PHE A 7 6.74 3.94 34.91
N GLY A 8 7.89 3.31 34.59
CA GLY A 8 8.01 1.99 33.98
C GLY A 8 8.74 2.02 32.64
N ASN A 9 8.92 0.85 32.01
CA ASN A 9 9.62 0.71 30.72
C ASN A 9 8.68 0.82 29.50
N LEU A 10 7.45 1.30 29.70
CA LEU A 10 6.44 1.43 28.64
C LEU A 10 6.31 2.89 28.20
N PRO A 11 5.97 3.14 26.92
CA PRO A 11 5.91 4.49 26.38
C PRO A 11 4.80 5.30 27.02
N VAL A 12 5.12 6.49 27.52
CA VAL A 12 4.11 7.45 28.01
C VAL A 12 3.55 8.19 26.80
N ILE A 13 2.34 7.80 26.38
CA ILE A 13 1.66 8.42 25.23
C ILE A 13 1.11 9.79 25.61
N ALA A 14 0.52 9.88 26.80
CA ALA A 14 -0.02 11.12 27.34
C ALA A 14 0.09 11.14 28.87
N HIS A 15 0.23 12.34 29.45
CA HIS A 15 0.20 12.55 30.88
C HIS A 15 -0.52 13.84 31.26
N ALA A 16 -1.09 13.88 32.47
CA ALA A 16 -1.73 15.06 33.03
C ALA A 16 -1.56 15.13 34.56
N TRP A 17 -1.58 16.34 35.11
CA TRP A 17 -1.33 16.61 36.53
C TRP A 17 -2.59 17.13 37.23
N ASN A 18 -2.84 16.67 38.46
CA ASN A 18 -3.86 17.27 39.30
C ASN A 18 -3.46 18.69 39.73
N LYS A 19 -4.43 19.52 40.14
CA LYS A 19 -4.20 20.91 40.54
C LYS A 19 -3.08 21.08 41.58
N ASP A 20 -3.05 20.24 42.60
CA ASP A 20 -2.08 20.32 43.71
C ASP A 20 -0.71 19.71 43.39
N ARG A 21 -0.53 19.14 42.18
CA ARG A 21 0.68 18.46 41.70
C ARG A 21 1.15 17.29 42.59
N THR A 22 0.23 16.74 43.37
CA THR A 22 0.42 15.56 44.22
C THR A 22 0.11 14.26 43.50
N GLN A 23 -0.63 14.32 42.39
CA GLN A 23 -1.04 13.17 41.58
C GLN A 23 -0.74 13.40 40.09
N ILE A 24 -0.41 12.31 39.40
CA ILE A 24 -0.20 12.27 37.95
C ILE A 24 -0.98 11.12 37.34
N ALA A 25 -1.70 11.40 36.25
CA ALA A 25 -2.37 10.42 35.42
C ALA A 25 -1.53 10.17 34.17
N VAL A 26 -1.26 8.89 33.87
CA VAL A 26 -0.33 8.47 32.81
C VAL A 26 -0.95 7.36 31.96
N SER A 27 -0.97 7.54 30.63
CA SER A 27 -1.29 6.49 29.67
C SER A 27 0.00 5.85 29.15
N LEU A 28 0.12 4.54 29.33
CA LEU A 28 1.29 3.75 28.91
C LEU A 28 1.09 3.02 27.58
N GLY A 29 0.24 3.56 26.70
CA GLY A 29 -0.06 2.96 25.39
C GLY A 29 -0.90 1.69 25.42
N LYS A 30 -1.56 1.46 26.55
CA LYS A 30 -2.51 0.38 26.78
C LYS A 30 -3.92 0.95 26.96
N ASN A 31 -4.88 0.06 27.18
CA ASN A 31 -6.26 0.40 27.45
C ASN A 31 -6.53 0.83 28.91
N ASP A 32 -5.50 0.89 29.75
CA ASP A 32 -5.58 1.37 31.13
C ASP A 32 -4.99 2.79 31.31
N LEU A 33 -5.63 3.59 32.16
CA LEU A 33 -5.10 4.84 32.70
C LEU A 33 -4.58 4.59 34.12
N ARG A 34 -3.32 4.98 34.38
CA ARG A 34 -2.68 4.78 35.70
C ARG A 34 -2.54 6.10 36.44
N ILE A 35 -3.01 6.14 37.69
CA ILE A 35 -2.92 7.31 38.56
C ILE A 35 -1.91 7.01 39.66
N TYR A 36 -0.87 7.83 39.72
CA TYR A 36 0.18 7.78 40.75
C TYR A 36 0.03 8.95 41.72
N ASN A 37 0.30 8.69 42.99
CA ASN A 37 0.31 9.71 44.05
C ASN A 37 1.72 9.82 44.65
N LYS A 38 2.13 11.04 45.00
CA LYS A 38 3.43 11.33 45.61
C LYS A 38 3.38 11.00 47.11
N GLN A 39 4.02 9.90 47.51
CA GLN A 39 4.16 9.49 48.91
C GLN A 39 5.64 9.44 49.30
N ALA A 40 6.04 10.20 50.34
CA ALA A 40 7.43 10.25 50.83
C ALA A 40 8.50 10.50 49.74
N GLY A 41 8.19 11.37 48.76
CA GLY A 41 9.11 11.71 47.67
C GLY A 41 9.17 10.71 46.51
N LYS A 42 8.45 9.58 46.58
CA LYS A 42 8.33 8.60 45.49
C LYS A 42 6.92 8.55 44.94
N TRP A 43 6.80 8.29 43.64
CA TRP A 43 5.52 8.07 42.98
C TRP A 43 5.05 6.63 43.18
N LYS A 44 3.89 6.44 43.80
CA LYS A 44 3.29 5.12 44.01
C LYS A 44 1.98 5.02 43.25
N LEU A 45 1.78 3.91 42.52
CA LEU A 45 0.52 3.64 41.82
C LEU A 45 -0.61 3.52 42.84
N THR A 46 -1.65 4.32 42.68
CA THR A 46 -2.83 4.33 43.57
C THR A 46 -4.06 3.70 42.90
N HIS A 47 -4.31 4.01 41.63
CA HIS A 47 -5.48 3.51 40.90
C HIS A 47 -5.12 3.17 39.45
N THR A 48 -5.82 2.18 38.90
CA THR A 48 -5.76 1.80 37.49
C THR A 48 -7.19 1.78 36.96
N LEU A 49 -7.46 2.54 35.89
CA LEU A 49 -8.79 2.72 35.31
C LEU A 49 -8.83 2.01 33.96
N CYS A 50 -9.71 1.01 33.79
CA CYS A 50 -9.64 0.02 32.69
C CYS A 50 -10.90 -0.04 31.79
N GLU A 51 -11.72 1.00 31.77
CA GLU A 51 -13.00 0.99 31.03
C GLU A 51 -12.87 1.16 29.52
N HIS A 52 -11.70 1.58 29.05
CA HIS A 52 -11.43 1.63 27.62
C HIS A 52 -11.16 0.23 27.05
N LEU A 53 -11.68 -0.02 25.85
CA LEU A 53 -11.47 -1.30 25.14
C LEU A 53 -10.20 -1.29 24.28
N SER A 54 -9.60 -0.12 24.07
CA SER A 54 -8.40 0.10 23.27
C SER A 54 -7.51 1.17 23.90
N ARG A 55 -6.36 1.46 23.27
CA ARG A 55 -5.33 2.34 23.83
C ARG A 55 -5.83 3.77 24.10
N VAL A 56 -5.52 4.30 25.29
CA VAL A 56 -5.82 5.68 25.66
C VAL A 56 -4.84 6.62 24.95
N LEU A 57 -5.34 7.45 24.04
CA LEU A 57 -4.56 8.32 23.16
C LEU A 57 -4.32 9.72 23.73
N ALA A 58 -5.30 10.24 24.49
CA ALA A 58 -5.18 11.56 25.11
C ALA A 58 -5.80 11.58 26.50
N ILE A 59 -5.19 12.37 27.38
CA ILE A 59 -5.61 12.60 28.75
C ILE A 59 -5.55 14.10 29.00
N ASP A 60 -6.55 14.62 29.69
CA ASP A 60 -6.48 15.96 30.25
C ASP A 60 -7.11 15.97 31.65
N TRP A 61 -6.45 16.62 32.59
CA TRP A 61 -6.93 16.76 33.96
C TRP A 61 -7.54 18.14 34.12
N ALA A 62 -8.74 18.20 34.68
CA ALA A 62 -9.45 19.46 34.85
C ALA A 62 -8.63 20.43 35.77
N PRO A 63 -8.45 21.71 35.38
CA PRO A 63 -7.56 22.67 36.07
C PRO A 63 -7.94 23.06 37.52
N LYS A 64 -9.23 23.07 37.87
CA LYS A 64 -9.85 23.43 39.15
C LYS A 64 -10.38 22.22 39.92
N THR A 65 -10.92 21.17 39.27
CA THR A 65 -11.54 19.98 39.91
C THR A 65 -10.78 18.67 39.69
N ASN A 66 -11.05 17.65 40.50
CA ASN A 66 -10.48 16.30 40.34
C ASN A 66 -11.27 15.46 39.32
N ARG A 67 -11.46 16.01 38.11
CA ARG A 67 -12.04 15.28 36.98
C ARG A 67 -10.97 15.03 35.93
N ILE A 68 -11.00 13.86 35.30
CA ILE A 68 -10.07 13.50 34.23
C ILE A 68 -10.89 13.17 33.00
N VAL A 69 -10.51 13.71 31.85
CA VAL A 69 -11.06 13.26 30.57
C VAL A 69 -10.05 12.35 29.88
N THR A 70 -10.52 11.24 29.35
CA THR A 70 -9.74 10.32 28.53
C THR A 70 -10.39 10.12 27.18
N ALA A 71 -9.55 10.04 26.14
CA ALA A 71 -9.94 9.73 24.77
C ALA A 71 -9.13 8.54 24.27
N SER A 72 -9.79 7.64 23.53
CA SER A 72 -9.20 6.36 23.16
C SER A 72 -9.46 5.98 21.71
N ALA A 73 -8.64 5.03 21.25
CA ALA A 73 -8.80 4.37 19.97
C ALA A 73 -10.06 3.49 19.88
N ASP A 74 -10.81 3.30 20.97
CA ASP A 74 -12.09 2.59 21.02
C ASP A 74 -13.31 3.43 20.63
N TYR A 75 -13.07 4.65 20.14
CA TYR A 75 -14.08 5.61 19.66
C TYR A 75 -14.86 6.31 20.77
N ASN A 76 -14.53 6.02 22.03
CA ASN A 76 -15.19 6.60 23.19
C ASN A 76 -14.29 7.62 23.90
N ALA A 77 -14.95 8.50 24.63
CA ALA A 77 -14.33 9.32 25.65
C ALA A 77 -15.04 9.10 26.99
N TYR A 78 -14.28 9.12 28.07
CA TYR A 78 -14.81 9.04 29.43
C TYR A 78 -14.41 10.27 30.24
N VAL A 79 -15.35 10.74 31.05
CA VAL A 79 -15.07 11.67 32.14
C VAL A 79 -15.05 10.88 33.45
N TRP A 80 -13.90 10.86 34.08
CA TRP A 80 -13.66 10.21 35.36
C TRP A 80 -13.90 11.20 36.49
N THR A 81 -14.75 10.81 37.43
CA THR A 81 -15.08 11.60 38.62
C THR A 81 -14.68 10.81 39.86
N PHE A 82 -14.02 11.45 40.82
CA PHE A 82 -13.62 10.79 42.05
C PHE A 82 -14.73 10.97 43.11
N GLU A 83 -15.41 9.88 43.44
CA GLU A 83 -16.51 9.83 44.43
C GLU A 83 -16.33 8.62 45.36
N ASN A 84 -16.52 8.80 46.67
CA ASN A 84 -16.45 7.72 47.67
C ASN A 84 -15.17 6.87 47.58
N ASP A 85 -13.99 7.51 47.52
CA ASP A 85 -12.68 6.84 47.37
C ASP A 85 -12.51 5.97 46.10
N THR A 86 -13.40 6.14 45.11
CA THR A 86 -13.35 5.39 43.85
C THR A 86 -13.52 6.32 42.65
N TRP A 87 -12.82 6.02 41.55
CA TRP A 87 -13.00 6.71 40.28
C TRP A 87 -14.19 6.11 39.53
N LYS A 88 -15.21 6.92 39.25
CA LYS A 88 -16.38 6.52 38.47
C LYS A 88 -16.26 7.02 37.03
N PRO A 89 -16.34 6.14 36.02
CA PRO A 89 -16.41 6.52 34.62
C PRO A 89 -17.81 7.06 34.27
N GLN A 90 -17.87 8.14 33.51
CA GLN A 90 -19.08 8.57 32.81
C GLN A 90 -18.75 8.66 31.32
N MET A 91 -19.46 7.86 30.51
CA MET A 91 -19.28 7.88 29.06
C MET A 91 -19.81 9.19 28.48
N VAL A 92 -19.09 9.73 27.51
CA VAL A 92 -19.51 10.91 26.75
C VAL A 92 -20.31 10.45 25.54
N GLU A 93 -21.51 11.01 25.36
CA GLU A 93 -22.34 10.68 24.20
C GLU A 93 -21.82 11.42 22.96
N LEU A 94 -20.96 10.74 22.19
CA LEU A 94 -20.40 11.28 20.97
C LEU A 94 -21.27 10.90 19.77
N GLN A 95 -22.09 11.85 19.31
CA GLN A 95 -22.91 11.66 18.13
C GLN A 95 -22.06 11.75 16.87
N ARG A 96 -22.18 10.73 16.00
CA ARG A 96 -21.55 10.66 14.66
C ARG A 96 -20.03 10.44 14.65
N THR A 97 -19.44 9.95 15.74
CA THR A 97 -18.05 9.45 15.76
C THR A 97 -18.00 7.96 15.46
N SER A 98 -17.27 7.57 14.41
CA SER A 98 -17.10 6.16 14.00
C SER A 98 -15.63 5.71 13.96
N ARG A 99 -14.71 6.56 14.42
CA ARG A 99 -13.26 6.30 14.48
C ARG A 99 -12.64 6.82 15.77
N ALA A 100 -11.33 6.54 15.95
CA ALA A 100 -10.55 6.85 17.12
C ALA A 100 -10.66 8.32 17.57
N VAL A 101 -10.89 8.51 18.85
CA VAL A 101 -10.85 9.82 19.49
C VAL A 101 -9.39 10.14 19.82
N CYS A 102 -8.84 11.12 19.11
CA CYS A 102 -7.39 11.34 19.05
C CYS A 102 -6.88 12.33 20.09
N CYS A 103 -7.68 13.33 20.44
CA CYS A 103 -7.31 14.37 21.39
C CYS A 103 -8.52 14.82 22.22
N ALA A 104 -8.28 15.19 23.48
CA ALA A 104 -9.27 15.75 24.38
C ALA A 104 -8.63 16.84 25.25
N LYS A 105 -9.32 17.97 25.45
CA LYS A 105 -8.84 19.10 26.26
C LYS A 105 -9.96 19.79 27.03
N TRP A 106 -9.76 19.98 28.33
CA TRP A 106 -10.64 20.76 29.20
C TRP A 106 -10.59 22.24 28.86
N SER A 107 -11.75 22.89 28.97
CA SER A 107 -11.81 24.34 28.87
C SER A 107 -11.27 24.99 30.16
N PRO A 108 -10.72 26.23 30.09
CA PRO A 108 -10.16 26.91 31.25
C PRO A 108 -11.13 27.05 32.45
N ASP A 109 -12.43 27.19 32.17
CA ASP A 109 -13.45 27.28 33.22
C ASP A 109 -14.01 25.95 33.72
N GLU A 110 -13.63 24.84 33.08
CA GLU A 110 -14.13 23.47 33.34
C GLU A 110 -15.62 23.25 33.12
N ASN A 111 -16.32 24.22 32.53
CA ASN A 111 -17.73 24.09 32.24
C ASN A 111 -17.98 23.21 31.01
N LYS A 112 -16.96 23.02 30.16
CA LYS A 112 -16.98 22.18 28.97
C LYS A 112 -15.58 21.64 28.66
N PHE A 113 -15.50 20.73 27.70
CA PHE A 113 -14.22 20.28 27.12
C PHE A 113 -14.41 19.95 25.65
N ALA A 114 -13.32 19.84 24.90
CA ALA A 114 -13.36 19.56 23.48
C ALA A 114 -12.67 18.24 23.17
N ILE A 115 -13.16 17.62 22.10
CA ILE A 115 -12.69 16.33 21.62
C ILE A 115 -12.49 16.40 20.11
N GLY A 116 -11.38 15.83 19.62
CA GLY A 116 -11.07 15.69 18.20
C GLY A 116 -10.94 14.22 17.81
N SER A 117 -11.49 13.86 16.65
CA SER A 117 -11.55 12.48 16.17
C SER A 117 -10.89 12.30 14.80
N SER A 118 -10.49 11.05 14.52
CA SER A 118 -9.96 10.58 13.25
C SER A 118 -10.93 10.72 12.08
N ASP A 119 -12.23 10.76 12.35
CA ASP A 119 -13.29 10.95 11.35
C ASP A 119 -13.66 12.42 11.14
N LYS A 120 -12.69 13.32 11.34
CA LYS A 120 -12.77 14.75 10.99
C LYS A 120 -13.77 15.52 11.85
N ASN A 121 -14.15 14.96 12.97
CA ASN A 121 -15.12 15.53 13.88
C ASN A 121 -14.43 16.26 15.03
N VAL A 122 -15.00 17.41 15.40
CA VAL A 122 -14.69 18.13 16.63
C VAL A 122 -15.99 18.28 17.41
N GLY A 123 -16.01 17.77 18.64
CA GLY A 123 -17.15 17.84 19.54
C GLY A 123 -16.83 18.71 20.75
N ILE A 124 -17.69 19.68 21.05
CA ILE A 124 -17.63 20.46 22.28
C ILE A 124 -18.59 19.82 23.27
N CYS A 125 -18.04 19.23 24.32
CA CYS A 125 -18.74 18.41 25.28
C CYS A 125 -19.06 19.19 26.54
N TYR A 126 -20.30 19.10 27.01
CA TYR A 126 -20.79 19.74 28.22
C TYR A 126 -21.69 18.80 29.02
N TYR A 127 -21.83 19.07 30.30
CA TYR A 127 -22.65 18.25 31.19
C TYR A 127 -24.09 18.77 31.20
N GLU A 128 -25.02 17.95 30.72
CA GLU A 128 -26.45 18.27 30.72
C GLU A 128 -27.06 17.93 32.08
N THR A 129 -27.44 18.95 32.85
CA THR A 129 -27.80 18.77 34.26
C THR A 129 -29.15 18.09 34.43
N GLU A 130 -30.08 18.31 33.49
CA GLU A 130 -31.42 17.71 33.52
C GLU A 130 -31.39 16.21 33.25
N GLN A 131 -30.57 15.78 32.28
CA GLN A 131 -30.52 14.38 31.83
C GLN A 131 -29.33 13.59 32.42
N ARG A 132 -28.44 14.25 33.18
CA ARG A 132 -27.31 13.68 33.92
C ARG A 132 -26.28 12.91 33.06
N PHE A 133 -26.00 13.39 31.86
CA PHE A 133 -24.95 12.83 31.00
C PHE A 133 -24.12 13.92 30.31
N TRP A 134 -23.00 13.51 29.72
CA TRP A 134 -22.15 14.39 28.93
C TRP A 134 -22.59 14.38 27.47
N ALA A 135 -23.17 15.49 27.02
CA ALA A 135 -23.57 15.70 25.63
C ALA A 135 -22.43 16.32 24.83
N ALA A 136 -22.34 16.03 23.54
CA ALA A 136 -21.38 16.63 22.62
C ALA A 136 -22.07 17.41 21.49
N GLU A 137 -21.83 18.72 21.42
CA GLU A 137 -22.26 19.55 20.28
C GLU A 137 -21.17 19.54 19.20
N MET A 138 -21.49 18.97 18.03
CA MET A 138 -20.53 18.77 16.95
C MET A 138 -20.41 20.02 16.07
N ILE A 139 -19.16 20.43 15.78
CA ILE A 139 -18.89 21.54 14.87
C ILE A 139 -19.38 21.21 13.46
N LYS A 140 -20.25 22.06 12.90
CA LYS A 140 -20.90 21.83 11.59
C LYS A 140 -19.91 21.91 10.42
N LYS A 141 -18.98 22.87 10.45
CA LYS A 141 -17.96 23.06 9.40
C LYS A 141 -16.71 22.24 9.73
N LYS A 142 -16.77 20.96 9.43
CA LYS A 142 -15.73 19.97 9.78
C LYS A 142 -14.38 20.27 9.11
N PRO A 143 -13.25 19.97 9.78
CA PRO A 143 -11.95 19.79 9.13
C PRO A 143 -12.01 18.78 7.96
N LYS A 144 -11.09 18.86 6.99
CA LYS A 144 -11.12 17.95 5.82
C LYS A 144 -10.45 16.60 6.09
N SER A 145 -9.69 16.49 7.18
CA SER A 145 -8.96 15.29 7.59
C SER A 145 -8.98 15.11 9.13
N THR A 146 -8.30 14.08 9.62
CA THR A 146 -8.18 13.74 11.05
C THR A 146 -7.72 14.92 11.89
N VAL A 147 -8.39 15.12 13.03
CA VAL A 147 -8.01 16.14 14.02
C VAL A 147 -6.89 15.59 14.90
N THR A 148 -5.77 16.29 14.94
CA THR A 148 -4.55 15.84 15.65
C THR A 148 -4.40 16.49 17.02
N CYS A 149 -4.74 17.77 17.14
CA CYS A 149 -4.52 18.56 18.35
C CYS A 149 -5.61 19.63 18.54
N LEU A 150 -5.76 20.05 19.80
CA LEU A 150 -6.74 21.04 20.25
C LEU A 150 -6.09 21.98 21.27
N ALA A 151 -6.39 23.27 21.19
CA ALA A 151 -6.03 24.23 22.22
C ALA A 151 -7.19 25.20 22.50
N TRP A 152 -7.59 25.28 23.77
CA TRP A 152 -8.56 26.28 24.21
C TRP A 152 -7.92 27.64 24.33
N HIS A 153 -8.65 28.66 23.90
CA HIS A 153 -8.27 30.04 24.15
C HIS A 153 -8.56 30.42 25.62
N PRO A 154 -7.76 31.30 26.24
CA PRO A 154 -7.95 31.72 27.64
C PRO A 154 -9.35 32.25 27.99
N ASN A 155 -10.03 32.88 27.03
CA ASN A 155 -11.42 33.35 27.17
C ASN A 155 -12.50 32.26 27.26
N ASN A 156 -12.12 30.97 27.22
CA ASN A 156 -13.05 29.83 27.34
C ASN A 156 -14.11 29.70 26.21
N GLN A 157 -14.06 30.54 25.17
CA GLN A 157 -15.07 30.60 24.10
C GLN A 157 -14.52 30.34 22.69
N LEU A 158 -13.20 30.21 22.53
CA LEU A 158 -12.57 29.85 21.25
C LEU A 158 -11.72 28.58 21.40
N ILE A 159 -11.58 27.88 20.29
CA ILE A 159 -10.73 26.70 20.19
C ILE A 159 -9.94 26.68 18.89
N ALA A 160 -8.64 26.45 18.99
CA ALA A 160 -7.77 26.16 17.85
C ALA A 160 -7.71 24.65 17.61
N VAL A 161 -7.78 24.26 16.35
CA VAL A 161 -7.86 22.87 15.90
C VAL A 161 -6.83 22.66 14.80
N GLY A 162 -5.88 21.75 15.02
CA GLY A 162 -4.94 21.28 13.99
C GLY A 162 -5.40 19.97 13.37
N SER A 163 -5.15 19.80 12.06
CA SER A 163 -5.57 18.61 11.33
C SER A 163 -4.56 18.14 10.27
N LEU A 164 -4.73 16.87 9.85
CA LEU A 164 -3.92 16.23 8.80
C LEU A 164 -4.13 16.82 7.39
N ASP A 165 -5.01 17.80 7.22
CA ASP A 165 -5.22 18.51 5.95
C ASP A 165 -4.30 19.73 5.78
N TYR A 166 -3.22 19.78 6.57
CA TYR A 166 -2.20 20.83 6.55
C TYR A 166 -2.76 22.20 6.94
N ARG A 167 -3.70 22.24 7.89
CA ARG A 167 -4.34 23.50 8.31
C ARG A 167 -4.57 23.55 9.81
N VAL A 168 -4.49 24.77 10.34
CA VAL A 168 -4.93 25.14 11.69
C VAL A 168 -6.15 26.06 11.57
N ARG A 169 -7.19 25.80 12.36
CA ARG A 169 -8.45 26.53 12.31
C ARG A 169 -8.86 27.01 13.69
N ILE A 170 -9.37 28.23 13.78
CA ILE A 170 -9.99 28.77 14.99
C ILE A 170 -11.50 28.68 14.84
N TYR A 171 -12.12 27.94 15.75
CA TYR A 171 -13.56 27.81 15.83
C TYR A 171 -14.11 28.51 17.08
N SER A 172 -15.38 28.91 17.00
CA SER A 172 -16.18 29.28 18.16
C SER A 172 -16.48 28.04 19.01
N GLY A 173 -15.94 28.03 20.23
CA GLY A 173 -16.18 27.05 21.27
C GLY A 173 -17.40 27.36 22.15
N TYR A 174 -18.13 28.45 21.85
CA TYR A 174 -19.27 28.93 22.63
C TYR A 174 -20.44 27.94 22.59
N VAL A 175 -20.99 27.57 23.75
CA VAL A 175 -22.16 26.71 23.88
C VAL A 175 -23.24 27.46 24.65
N LYS A 176 -24.39 27.71 24.00
CA LYS A 176 -25.49 28.50 24.58
C LYS A 176 -26.05 27.93 25.89
N ALA A 177 -25.95 26.61 26.09
CA ALA A 177 -26.45 25.95 27.30
C ALA A 177 -25.60 26.26 28.55
N VAL A 178 -24.33 26.65 28.38
CA VAL A 178 -23.37 26.73 29.49
C VAL A 178 -22.66 28.08 29.58
N ASP A 179 -22.58 28.83 28.47
CA ASP A 179 -21.91 30.12 28.41
C ASP A 179 -22.91 31.28 28.56
N ASN A 180 -22.64 32.19 29.49
CA ASN A 180 -23.58 33.25 29.86
C ASN A 180 -23.81 34.29 28.75
N LYS A 181 -22.74 34.71 28.04
CA LYS A 181 -22.80 35.74 27.01
C LYS A 181 -21.64 35.59 26.01
N ALA A 182 -21.93 35.69 24.71
CA ALA A 182 -20.91 35.69 23.68
C ALA A 182 -20.08 36.98 23.73
N GLU A 183 -18.76 36.85 23.87
CA GLU A 183 -17.83 37.98 23.96
C GLU A 183 -17.18 38.28 22.59
N THR A 184 -16.75 39.52 22.41
CA THR A 184 -15.89 39.89 21.26
C THR A 184 -14.45 39.58 21.61
N SER A 185 -13.85 38.64 20.89
CA SER A 185 -12.44 38.26 21.07
C SER A 185 -11.53 39.05 20.11
N ALA A 186 -10.22 39.02 20.37
CA ALA A 186 -9.21 39.55 19.45
C ALA A 186 -9.23 38.85 18.07
N TRP A 187 -9.73 37.61 18.01
CA TRP A 187 -9.86 36.80 16.79
C TRP A 187 -11.23 36.93 16.11
N GLY A 188 -12.07 37.88 16.53
CA GLY A 188 -13.37 38.16 15.92
C GLY A 188 -14.57 37.98 16.85
N LYS A 189 -15.77 38.22 16.28
CA LYS A 189 -17.04 38.17 17.01
C LYS A 189 -17.57 36.74 17.10
N ILE A 190 -17.76 36.27 18.32
CA ILE A 190 -18.29 34.93 18.62
C ILE A 190 -19.82 34.99 18.50
N THR A 191 -20.44 34.18 17.64
CA THR A 191 -21.91 34.19 17.49
C THR A 191 -22.56 32.84 17.74
N ASN A 192 -22.11 31.77 17.07
CA ASN A 192 -22.71 30.43 17.15
C ASN A 192 -21.68 29.36 17.50
N THR A 193 -22.13 28.26 18.10
CA THR A 193 -21.28 27.07 18.36
C THR A 193 -20.70 26.53 17.04
N GLY A 194 -19.38 26.33 17.01
CA GLY A 194 -18.70 25.70 15.87
C GLY A 194 -18.60 26.56 14.61
N GLU A 195 -18.80 27.88 14.71
CA GLU A 195 -18.51 28.81 13.61
C GLU A 195 -17.00 28.91 13.37
N LEU A 196 -16.56 28.90 12.10
CA LEU A 196 -15.14 29.06 11.74
C LEU A 196 -14.80 30.55 11.65
N LEU A 197 -13.81 31.00 12.42
CA LEU A 197 -13.33 32.39 12.44
C LEU A 197 -12.14 32.59 11.50
N HIS A 198 -11.09 31.79 11.69
CA HIS A 198 -9.84 31.88 10.93
C HIS A 198 -9.32 30.51 10.51
N GLU A 199 -8.60 30.46 9.39
CA GLU A 199 -7.99 29.25 8.83
C GLU A 199 -6.61 29.58 8.27
N PHE A 200 -5.59 28.87 8.75
CA PHE A 200 -4.18 29.07 8.42
C PHE A 200 -3.63 27.83 7.70
N PRO A 201 -3.02 27.97 6.51
CA PRO A 201 -2.37 26.86 5.82
C PRO A 201 -0.98 26.55 6.39
N CYS A 202 -0.60 25.29 6.35
CA CYS A 202 0.76 24.79 6.57
C CYS A 202 1.33 24.41 5.19
N GLU A 203 2.48 24.97 4.79
CA GLU A 203 2.96 24.94 3.40
C GLU A 203 3.26 23.54 2.82
N SER A 204 3.42 22.50 3.64
CA SER A 204 3.64 21.11 3.17
C SER A 204 3.62 20.01 4.25
N GLY A 205 3.18 20.28 5.49
CA GLY A 205 3.21 19.31 6.59
C GLY A 205 1.96 19.37 7.47
N TRP A 206 1.55 18.24 8.06
CA TRP A 206 0.42 18.22 8.99
C TRP A 206 0.80 18.77 10.36
N THR A 207 -0.19 19.29 11.06
CA THR A 207 -0.02 19.89 12.39
C THR A 207 0.10 18.80 13.45
N HIS A 208 1.13 18.84 14.27
CA HIS A 208 1.29 17.93 15.40
C HIS A 208 0.67 18.49 16.68
N ASP A 209 0.88 19.78 16.95
CA ASP A 209 0.37 20.45 18.15
C ASP A 209 0.19 21.96 17.93
N VAL A 210 -0.66 22.58 18.75
CA VAL A 210 -1.05 23.99 18.67
C VAL A 210 -1.21 24.57 20.08
N ALA A 211 -0.85 25.84 20.28
CA ALA A 211 -0.96 26.52 21.56
C ALA A 211 -1.30 28.02 21.40
N PHE A 212 -2.10 28.55 22.33
CA PHE A 212 -2.32 29.99 22.51
C PHE A 212 -1.34 30.59 23.51
N SER A 213 -1.02 31.87 23.36
CA SER A 213 -0.31 32.63 24.39
C SER A 213 -1.19 32.85 25.63
N PRO A 214 -0.61 33.22 26.80
CA PRO A 214 -1.37 33.44 28.03
C PRO A 214 -2.49 34.48 27.92
N SER A 215 -2.29 35.55 27.13
CA SER A 215 -3.30 36.55 26.79
C SER A 215 -4.33 36.05 25.76
N GLY A 216 -3.93 35.09 24.92
CA GLY A 216 -4.69 34.60 23.79
C GLY A 216 -4.52 35.43 22.50
N GLU A 217 -3.69 36.48 22.52
CA GLU A 217 -3.43 37.33 21.34
C GLU A 217 -2.58 36.62 20.28
N ASN A 218 -1.71 35.68 20.69
CA ASN A 218 -0.84 34.95 19.77
C ASN A 218 -1.23 33.46 19.72
N LEU A 219 -1.09 32.86 18.53
CA LEU A 219 -1.28 31.44 18.26
C LEU A 219 -0.03 30.88 17.59
N ALA A 220 0.48 29.75 18.07
CA ALA A 220 1.62 29.07 17.46
C ALA A 220 1.36 27.57 17.30
N TRP A 221 1.97 26.96 16.27
CA TRP A 221 1.85 25.53 16.00
C TRP A 221 3.12 24.97 15.36
N VAL A 222 3.25 23.64 15.42
CA VAL A 222 4.35 22.90 14.79
C VAL A 222 3.83 21.92 13.76
N SER A 223 4.56 21.77 12.68
CA SER A 223 4.21 20.87 11.57
C SER A 223 5.26 19.77 11.35
N HIS A 224 4.84 18.70 10.67
CA HIS A 224 5.67 17.53 10.40
C HIS A 224 6.94 17.82 9.58
N ASN A 225 7.02 18.95 8.87
CA ASN A 225 8.17 19.36 8.07
C ASN A 225 9.20 20.21 8.85
N SER A 226 9.24 20.08 10.19
CA SER A 226 10.19 20.80 11.07
C SER A 226 10.05 22.33 11.03
N ILE A 227 8.85 22.84 10.78
CA ILE A 227 8.55 24.28 10.76
C ILE A 227 7.76 24.67 12.02
N ILE A 228 8.15 25.79 12.61
CA ILE A 228 7.40 26.46 13.68
C ILE A 228 6.66 27.63 13.05
N PHE A 229 5.36 27.72 13.31
CA PHE A 229 4.51 28.82 12.85
C PHE A 229 3.98 29.61 14.03
N ALA A 230 3.87 30.93 13.88
CA ALA A 230 3.24 31.83 14.85
C ALA A 230 2.46 32.95 14.15
N VAL A 231 1.33 33.34 14.71
CA VAL A 231 0.46 34.40 14.19
C VAL A 231 -0.15 35.19 15.34
N SER A 232 -0.25 36.51 15.16
CA SER A 232 -0.88 37.44 16.10
C SER A 232 -2.29 37.80 15.64
N SER A 233 -3.20 37.98 16.59
CA SER A 233 -4.55 38.50 16.36
C SER A 233 -4.57 39.91 15.78
N ASN A 234 -3.51 40.71 15.99
CA ASN A 234 -3.41 42.05 15.41
C ASN A 234 -3.22 42.01 13.88
N ASN A 235 -2.63 40.93 13.36
CA ASN A 235 -2.44 40.72 11.92
C ASN A 235 -2.62 39.26 11.50
N PRO A 236 -3.87 38.75 11.48
CA PRO A 236 -4.15 37.34 11.20
C PRO A 236 -3.88 36.95 9.73
N SER A 237 -3.55 37.90 8.86
CA SER A 237 -3.20 37.61 7.46
C SER A 237 -1.73 37.23 7.26
N LYS A 238 -0.86 37.55 8.23
CA LYS A 238 0.58 37.33 8.13
C LYS A 238 1.03 36.28 9.13
N THR A 239 1.19 35.05 8.66
CA THR A 239 1.80 33.96 9.44
C THR A 239 3.32 34.10 9.42
N THR A 240 3.95 34.10 10.59
CA THR A 240 5.42 34.00 10.74
C THR A 240 5.82 32.53 10.77
N MET A 241 6.88 32.18 10.06
CA MET A 241 7.39 30.80 9.99
C MET A 241 8.90 30.76 10.18
N GLU A 242 9.37 29.73 10.87
CA GLU A 242 10.80 29.43 11.04
C GLU A 242 11.06 27.97 10.67
N ILE A 243 11.91 27.76 9.67
CA ILE A 243 12.32 26.44 9.21
C ILE A 243 13.52 26.00 10.05
N THR A 244 13.37 24.90 10.78
CA THR A 244 14.42 24.42 11.67
C THR A 244 15.22 23.30 11.04
N ASN A 245 16.51 23.20 11.38
CA ASN A 245 17.38 22.08 10.96
C ASN A 245 17.20 20.81 11.81
N TYR A 246 16.26 20.85 12.77
CA TYR A 246 16.00 19.78 13.71
C TYR A 246 14.99 18.78 13.14
N LEU A 247 14.92 17.59 13.72
CA LEU A 247 13.85 16.64 13.43
C LEU A 247 12.48 17.22 13.85
N PRO A 248 11.38 16.72 13.28
CA PRO A 248 10.07 17.32 13.48
C PRO A 248 9.67 17.43 14.96
N PHE A 249 9.08 18.58 15.33
CA PHE A 249 8.54 18.77 16.66
C PHE A 249 7.14 18.15 16.77
N ARG A 250 6.84 17.59 17.94
CA ARG A 250 5.56 16.94 18.24
C ARG A 250 4.67 17.78 19.14
N CYS A 251 5.25 18.65 19.96
CA CYS A 251 4.52 19.45 20.94
C CYS A 251 5.05 20.87 21.02
N ILE A 252 4.16 21.80 21.37
CA ILE A 252 4.44 23.24 21.47
C ILE A 252 3.69 23.86 22.65
N ILE A 253 4.33 24.80 23.35
CA ILE A 253 3.68 25.55 24.44
C ILE A 253 4.24 26.97 24.54
N PHE A 254 3.39 27.93 24.95
CA PHE A 254 3.85 29.26 25.34
C PHE A 254 4.27 29.29 26.82
N VAL A 255 5.43 29.89 27.07
CA VAL A 255 5.95 30.17 28.41
C VAL A 255 5.58 31.57 28.87
N SER A 256 5.62 32.52 27.92
CA SER A 256 5.27 33.93 28.08
C SER A 256 4.56 34.40 26.80
N GLU A 257 4.24 35.68 26.64
CA GLU A 257 3.62 36.19 25.40
C GLU A 257 4.48 36.01 24.14
N SER A 258 5.80 36.01 24.29
CA SER A 258 6.75 35.90 23.18
C SER A 258 7.55 34.60 23.21
N THR A 259 7.67 33.92 24.35
CA THR A 259 8.53 32.74 24.47
C THR A 259 7.76 31.46 24.25
N ILE A 260 8.26 30.63 23.32
CA ILE A 260 7.69 29.35 22.92
C ILE A 260 8.69 28.24 23.24
N ILE A 261 8.19 27.10 23.73
CA ILE A 261 8.97 25.88 23.85
C ILE A 261 8.41 24.85 22.86
N VAL A 262 9.29 24.22 22.11
CA VAL A 262 8.98 23.10 21.21
C VAL A 262 9.77 21.87 21.61
N ALA A 263 9.17 20.69 21.45
CA ALA A 263 9.88 19.43 21.60
C ALA A 263 9.28 18.33 20.74
N GLY A 264 10.07 17.29 20.52
CA GLY A 264 9.67 16.13 19.72
C GLY A 264 10.85 15.18 19.59
N HIS A 265 11.29 14.97 18.36
CA HIS A 265 12.33 13.98 18.04
C HIS A 265 13.74 14.35 18.56
N GLU A 266 14.00 15.59 18.97
CA GLU A 266 15.32 16.08 19.42
C GLU A 266 15.72 15.70 20.86
N PHE A 267 15.02 14.74 21.48
CA PHE A 267 15.29 14.21 22.83
C PHE A 267 15.41 15.28 23.95
N SER A 268 15.01 16.52 23.67
CA SER A 268 15.22 17.68 24.53
C SER A 268 14.32 18.83 24.09
N PRO A 269 13.81 19.66 25.02
CA PRO A 269 13.05 20.85 24.66
C PRO A 269 13.95 21.98 24.14
N LEU A 270 13.45 22.72 23.15
CA LEU A 270 14.10 23.89 22.57
C LEU A 270 13.26 25.14 22.84
N ILE A 271 13.91 26.26 23.16
CA ILE A 271 13.29 27.54 23.43
C ILE A 271 13.44 28.45 22.22
N TYR A 272 12.34 29.05 21.79
CA TYR A 272 12.27 30.06 20.73
C TYR A 272 11.58 31.32 21.25
N ASN A 273 11.91 32.48 20.67
CA ASN A 273 11.27 33.75 20.95
C ASN A 273 10.58 34.27 19.68
N TYR A 274 9.28 34.52 19.79
CA TYR A 274 8.43 35.10 18.77
C TYR A 274 8.35 36.62 18.94
N ASP A 275 8.90 37.37 17.98
CA ASP A 275 8.79 38.82 17.93
C ASP A 275 7.73 39.22 16.90
N GLU A 276 6.54 39.58 17.38
CA GLU A 276 5.41 40.01 16.56
C GLU A 276 5.75 41.23 15.67
N ARG A 277 6.56 42.18 16.17
CA ARG A 277 6.85 43.43 15.46
C ARG A 277 7.79 43.18 14.27
N LYS A 278 8.76 42.28 14.45
CA LYS A 278 9.67 41.87 13.38
C LYS A 278 9.07 40.80 12.48
N GLY A 279 8.11 40.01 13.00
CA GLY A 279 7.62 38.82 12.35
C GLY A 279 8.72 37.77 12.19
N THR A 280 9.48 37.54 13.27
CA THR A 280 10.55 36.52 13.33
C THR A 280 10.33 35.59 14.51
N ILE A 281 10.78 34.33 14.37
CA ILE A 281 10.86 33.37 15.46
C ILE A 281 12.34 33.00 15.59
N GLU A 282 12.98 33.40 16.67
CA GLU A 282 14.42 33.27 16.87
C GLU A 282 14.71 32.15 17.88
N PHE A 283 15.66 31.27 17.54
CA PHE A 283 16.14 30.25 18.47
C PHE A 283 16.89 30.90 19.64
N VAL A 284 16.55 30.51 20.88
CA VAL A 284 17.17 31.05 22.10
C VAL A 284 18.19 30.06 22.67
N GLU A 285 17.72 28.89 23.11
CA GLU A 285 18.57 27.90 23.77
C GLU A 285 17.95 26.49 23.80
N LYS A 286 18.80 25.49 24.05
CA LYS A 286 18.42 24.10 24.30
C LYS A 286 18.37 23.84 25.80
N LEU A 287 17.27 23.27 26.31
CA LEU A 287 17.05 23.15 27.76
C LEU A 287 18.06 22.23 28.47
N ASP A 288 18.60 21.26 27.73
CA ASP A 288 19.58 20.26 28.15
C ASP A 288 21.04 20.74 28.21
N SER A 289 21.34 21.96 27.76
CA SER A 289 22.70 22.49 27.86
C SER A 289 22.98 22.99 29.30
N GLN A 290 23.82 22.29 30.05
CA GLN A 290 24.54 22.86 31.19
C GLN A 290 26.04 22.76 30.94
N GLU A 291 26.63 23.83 30.42
CA GLU A 291 27.91 24.28 30.96
C GLU A 291 27.61 25.38 31.98
N THR A 292 28.12 25.25 33.20
CA THR A 292 28.59 26.43 33.94
C THR A 292 29.60 26.00 34.99
N SER A 293 30.84 26.35 34.68
CA SER A 293 31.89 26.65 35.63
C SER A 293 31.35 27.55 36.75
N THR A 294 31.46 27.08 38.00
CA THR A 294 31.59 27.97 39.16
C THR A 294 32.90 27.63 39.86
N GLY A 295 33.84 28.56 39.75
CA GLY A 295 35.10 28.50 40.47
C GLY A 295 34.94 28.77 41.97
N ARG A 296 35.97 28.33 42.70
CA ARG A 296 36.26 28.54 44.13
C ARG A 296 35.48 27.66 45.11
N GLN A 297 36.03 26.46 45.37
CA GLN A 297 36.51 26.04 46.69
C GLN A 297 36.85 24.54 46.65
N ALA A 298 38.15 24.20 46.67
CA ALA A 298 38.74 23.06 47.38
C ALA A 298 40.17 22.83 46.86
N ILE A 299 41.12 23.57 47.44
CA ILE A 299 42.52 23.18 47.49
C ILE A 299 42.59 21.96 48.43
N GLY A 300 43.04 20.80 47.93
CA GLY A 300 43.44 19.69 48.80
C GLY A 300 43.51 18.32 48.14
N ARG A 301 44.75 17.80 48.00
CA ARG A 301 45.17 16.42 47.61
C ARG A 301 45.20 16.19 46.09
N LEU A 302 46.31 16.23 45.34
CA LEU A 302 47.70 15.77 45.51
C LEU A 302 47.84 14.24 45.70
N PHE A 303 48.35 13.60 44.63
CA PHE A 303 48.94 12.26 44.45
C PHE A 303 48.01 11.01 44.37
N ASP A 304 47.78 10.46 43.16
CA ASP A 304 48.55 9.32 42.58
C ASP A 304 47.98 8.77 41.24
N GLN A 305 48.89 8.60 40.27
CA GLN A 305 48.96 7.64 39.13
C GLN A 305 47.98 7.63 37.92
N PRO A 306 48.46 7.13 36.74
CA PRO A 306 48.02 7.58 35.42
C PRO A 306 47.25 6.54 34.60
N SER A 307 46.19 6.98 33.92
CA SER A 307 45.75 6.59 32.57
C SER A 307 44.25 6.82 32.45
N MET A 308 43.82 7.86 31.73
CA MET A 308 42.52 7.82 31.07
C MET A 308 42.47 8.82 29.92
N GLN A 309 41.99 8.31 28.80
CA GLN A 309 41.76 9.01 27.55
C GLN A 309 40.97 10.30 27.78
N THR A 310 41.36 11.34 27.06
CA THR A 310 40.60 12.58 26.87
C THR A 310 39.19 12.27 26.39
N GLN A 311 38.25 12.13 27.31
CA GLN A 311 36.83 12.29 27.03
C GLN A 311 36.57 13.79 26.92
N THR A 312 36.31 14.26 25.69
CA THR A 312 35.44 15.41 25.49
C THR A 312 34.09 15.06 26.16
N PRO A 313 33.55 15.89 27.07
CA PRO A 313 32.29 15.57 27.71
C PRO A 313 31.18 15.59 26.65
N GLU A 314 30.63 14.42 26.33
CA GLU A 314 29.42 14.31 25.52
C GLU A 314 28.24 14.93 26.29
N PRO A 315 27.39 15.75 25.65
CA PRO A 315 26.18 16.25 26.29
C PRO A 315 25.22 15.09 26.53
N VAL A 316 25.04 14.68 27.79
CA VAL A 316 24.02 13.70 28.18
C VAL A 316 22.65 14.39 28.13
N SER A 317 21.84 14.12 27.10
CA SER A 317 20.44 14.56 27.06
C SER A 317 19.64 13.90 28.18
N THR A 318 18.68 14.62 28.76
CA THR A 318 17.92 14.09 29.90
C THR A 318 16.95 12.98 29.46
N HIS A 319 16.33 13.15 28.29
CA HIS A 319 15.55 12.08 27.68
C HIS A 319 16.45 11.20 26.81
N GLN A 320 16.16 9.90 26.85
CA GLN A 320 16.81 8.87 26.04
C GLN A 320 16.00 8.52 24.78
N SER A 321 14.84 9.16 24.58
CA SER A 321 13.98 8.99 23.41
C SER A 321 13.18 10.24 23.08
N MET A 322 12.39 10.16 22.00
CA MET A 322 11.51 11.24 21.54
C MET A 322 10.56 11.70 22.65
N ILE A 323 10.44 13.02 22.81
CA ILE A 323 9.47 13.65 23.70
C ILE A 323 8.09 13.53 23.07
N THR A 324 7.16 12.91 23.80
CA THR A 324 5.80 12.61 23.33
C THR A 324 4.83 13.75 23.57
N GLN A 325 4.96 14.44 24.71
CA GLN A 325 4.08 15.52 25.14
C GLN A 325 4.82 16.47 26.09
N ILE A 326 4.50 17.77 26.00
CA ILE A 326 4.83 18.78 27.02
C ILE A 326 3.53 19.26 27.68
N VAL A 327 3.55 19.41 29.00
CA VAL A 327 2.42 19.90 29.79
C VAL A 327 2.87 20.97 30.78
N PRO A 328 2.12 22.09 30.94
CA PRO A 328 2.39 23.07 31.98
C PRO A 328 2.41 22.42 33.38
N TYR A 329 3.45 22.67 34.17
CA TYR A 329 3.55 22.13 35.54
C TYR A 329 3.25 23.20 36.60
N GLN A 330 3.88 24.38 36.52
CA GLN A 330 3.66 25.46 37.49
C GLN A 330 3.67 26.81 36.79
N THR A 331 2.67 27.65 37.08
CA THR A 331 2.53 29.01 36.56
C THR A 331 2.58 30.03 37.70
N GLU A 332 3.24 31.17 37.47
CA GLU A 332 3.29 32.33 38.39
C GLU A 332 3.07 33.61 37.58
N ASN A 333 2.14 34.47 38.01
CA ASN A 333 1.86 35.77 37.37
C ASN A 333 1.81 35.71 35.83
N THR A 334 0.96 34.83 35.27
CA THR A 334 0.79 34.53 33.83
C THR A 334 1.97 33.87 33.11
N ASN A 335 3.14 33.77 33.72
CA ASN A 335 4.32 33.10 33.14
C ASN A 335 4.42 31.64 33.61
N LEU A 336 4.89 30.78 32.71
CA LEU A 336 5.14 29.38 33.00
C LEU A 336 6.53 29.20 33.63
N VAL A 337 6.56 28.74 34.88
CA VAL A 337 7.81 28.59 35.66
C VAL A 337 8.37 27.17 35.54
N LYS A 338 7.50 26.17 35.44
CA LYS A 338 7.91 24.78 35.26
C LYS A 338 7.09 24.09 34.19
N ILE A 339 7.75 23.22 33.43
CA ILE A 339 7.11 22.34 32.45
C ILE A 339 7.45 20.88 32.76
N SER A 340 6.56 19.99 32.34
CA SER A 340 6.79 18.55 32.38
C SER A 340 6.82 18.00 30.96
N SER A 341 7.79 17.15 30.64
CA SER A 341 7.85 16.42 29.37
C SER A 341 7.90 14.92 29.63
N ALA A 342 7.31 14.15 28.74
CA ALA A 342 7.32 12.69 28.78
C ALA A 342 7.98 12.10 27.53
N ASP A 343 8.53 10.89 27.65
CA ASP A 343 9.15 10.17 26.53
C ASP A 343 8.62 8.73 26.32
N LEU A 344 9.13 8.09 25.27
CA LEU A 344 8.74 6.72 24.89
C LEU A 344 9.36 5.62 25.75
N PHE A 345 10.29 5.94 26.66
CA PHE A 345 10.84 4.98 27.63
C PHE A 345 10.22 5.11 29.01
N GLY A 346 9.16 5.91 29.14
CA GLY A 346 8.39 6.04 30.37
C GLY A 346 9.01 7.00 31.38
N GLN A 347 9.91 7.89 30.92
CA GLN A 347 10.46 8.94 31.76
C GLN A 347 9.63 10.22 31.64
N VAL A 348 9.38 10.86 32.79
CA VAL A 348 8.78 12.18 32.89
C VAL A 348 9.77 13.11 33.59
N VAL A 349 10.14 14.20 32.92
CA VAL A 349 11.14 15.16 33.40
C VAL A 349 10.45 16.48 33.75
N ILE A 350 10.79 17.05 34.91
CA ILE A 350 10.31 18.37 35.35
C ILE A 350 11.42 19.40 35.17
N TRP A 351 11.17 20.35 34.27
CA TRP A 351 12.08 21.44 33.95
C TRP A 351 11.70 22.69 34.73
N ASN A 352 12.69 23.32 35.35
CA ASN A 352 12.54 24.61 36.00
C ASN A 352 13.12 25.72 35.10
N LEU A 353 12.27 26.68 34.77
CA LEU A 353 12.55 27.84 33.92
C LEU A 353 12.88 29.08 34.76
N SER A 354 12.70 29.04 36.09
CA SER A 354 13.00 30.16 36.99
C SER A 354 14.49 30.53 36.96
N GLY A 355 14.81 31.79 36.64
CA GLY A 355 16.18 32.32 36.67
C GLY A 355 16.91 32.34 35.32
N ARG A 356 16.29 31.83 34.25
CA ARG A 356 16.80 32.06 32.88
C ARG A 356 16.30 33.42 32.40
N ASN A 357 17.22 34.30 32.01
CA ASN A 357 16.93 35.71 31.69
C ASN A 357 16.27 35.82 30.31
N ILE A 358 15.02 35.36 30.20
CA ILE A 358 14.29 35.16 28.93
C ILE A 358 13.85 36.48 28.25
N GLN A 359 14.15 37.65 28.84
CA GLN A 359 13.74 38.96 28.29
C GLN A 359 14.87 39.87 27.76
N GLN A 360 16.14 39.46 27.73
CA GLN A 360 17.22 40.34 27.26
C GLN A 360 18.37 39.61 26.54
N THR A 361 18.23 39.35 25.24
CA THR A 361 19.39 39.06 24.37
C THR A 361 19.11 39.44 22.91
N SER A 362 18.86 40.72 22.65
CA SER A 362 18.78 41.28 21.28
C SER A 362 20.04 42.04 20.85
N SER A 363 21.16 41.96 21.60
CA SER A 363 22.36 42.77 21.33
C SER A 363 23.68 42.02 21.20
N LEU A 364 23.71 40.68 21.26
CA LEU A 364 24.98 39.91 21.30
C LEU A 364 25.26 39.01 20.08
N ILE A 365 24.42 39.00 19.04
CA ILE A 365 24.56 38.06 17.92
C ILE A 365 25.33 38.63 16.70
N ASN A 366 25.66 39.92 16.67
CA ASN A 366 26.49 40.49 15.59
C ASN A 366 28.00 40.20 15.71
N HIS A 367 28.45 39.43 16.70
CA HIS A 367 29.87 39.13 16.91
C HIS A 367 30.25 37.65 16.72
N ILE A 368 29.27 36.76 16.55
CA ILE A 368 29.51 35.30 16.46
C ILE A 368 29.36 34.77 15.02
N GLU A 369 28.68 35.50 14.12
CA GLU A 369 28.49 35.10 12.71
C GLU A 369 29.74 35.24 11.81
N LYS A 370 30.92 35.58 12.35
CA LYS A 370 32.16 35.71 11.55
C LYS A 370 33.23 34.64 11.78
N LYS A 371 32.95 33.58 12.55
CA LYS A 371 34.01 32.62 12.93
C LYS A 371 33.77 31.13 12.70
N PHE A 372 32.66 30.71 12.11
CA PHE A 372 32.46 29.30 11.78
C PHE A 372 32.11 29.10 10.30
N HIS A 373 33.11 29.33 9.45
CA HIS A 373 33.28 28.52 8.24
C HIS A 373 34.34 27.47 8.52
N ILE A 374 34.10 26.25 8.00
CA ILE A 374 34.99 25.07 7.94
C ILE A 374 34.87 24.11 9.13
N ASN A 375 33.98 23.12 9.05
CA ASN A 375 34.33 21.73 8.69
C ASN A 375 33.12 20.79 8.84
N ASN A 376 32.79 20.12 7.73
CA ASN A 376 31.94 18.94 7.69
C ASN A 376 32.55 17.81 8.52
N GLY A 377 31.74 17.08 9.28
CA GLY A 377 32.19 15.89 9.99
C GLY A 377 31.13 15.21 10.85
N THR A 378 30.38 14.30 10.23
CA THR A 378 29.76 13.10 10.82
C THR A 378 28.82 13.25 12.01
N SER A 379 27.53 13.39 11.73
CA SER A 379 26.42 13.05 12.62
C SER A 379 25.81 11.72 12.21
N TYR A 380 25.70 10.79 13.16
CA TYR A 380 25.07 9.48 13.00
C TYR A 380 23.61 9.64 12.57
N THR A 381 23.32 9.36 11.30
CA THR A 381 21.96 9.27 10.77
C THR A 381 21.38 7.91 11.08
N ASN A 382 20.11 7.87 11.48
CA ASN A 382 19.26 6.68 11.58
C ASN A 382 19.65 5.62 10.55
N GLY A 383 19.84 4.37 10.99
CA GLY A 383 20.34 3.23 10.18
C GLY A 383 19.42 2.74 9.06
N HIS A 384 18.75 3.66 8.36
CA HIS A 384 18.02 3.45 7.11
C HIS A 384 18.71 4.26 6.02
N THR A 385 19.69 3.66 5.35
CA THR A 385 20.19 4.19 4.08
C THR A 385 19.17 3.88 2.99
N ASN A 386 18.24 4.81 2.75
CA ASN A 386 17.33 4.77 1.62
C ASN A 386 18.11 4.47 0.32
N SER A 387 17.53 3.72 -0.62
CA SER A 387 18.23 3.34 -1.86
C SER A 387 18.74 4.57 -2.65
N ASP A 388 18.00 5.68 -2.65
CA ASP A 388 18.44 6.96 -3.27
C ASP A 388 19.63 7.62 -2.55
N ALA A 389 19.81 7.36 -1.26
CA ALA A 389 20.98 7.81 -0.52
C ALA A 389 22.15 6.84 -0.73
N ALA A 390 21.89 5.53 -0.66
CA ALA A 390 22.89 4.48 -0.77
C ALA A 390 23.59 4.45 -2.15
N CYS A 391 22.90 4.85 -3.23
CA CYS A 391 23.48 4.90 -4.56
C CYS A 391 24.54 6.00 -4.74
N ARG A 392 24.52 7.03 -3.88
CA ARG A 392 25.46 8.17 -3.94
C ARG A 392 26.75 7.90 -3.17
N TYR A 393 26.71 6.97 -2.21
CA TYR A 393 27.87 6.60 -1.41
C TYR A 393 28.69 5.49 -2.04
N THR A 394 29.98 5.49 -1.74
CA THR A 394 30.88 4.40 -2.09
C THR A 394 30.54 3.14 -1.29
N SER A 395 30.87 1.96 -1.82
CA SER A 395 30.66 0.70 -1.11
C SER A 395 31.33 0.68 0.27
N GLN A 396 32.53 1.27 0.40
CA GLN A 396 33.27 1.37 1.67
C GLN A 396 32.58 2.26 2.71
N GLU A 397 31.91 3.34 2.30
CA GLU A 397 31.15 4.20 3.21
C GLU A 397 29.90 3.48 3.72
N ILE A 398 29.21 2.72 2.88
CA ILE A 398 28.05 1.90 3.28
C ILE A 398 28.46 0.79 4.25
N ILE A 399 29.59 0.13 3.99
CA ILE A 399 30.19 -0.86 4.90
C ILE A 399 30.43 -0.25 6.29
N LYS A 400 30.98 0.98 6.33
CA LYS A 400 31.20 1.72 7.59
C LYS A 400 29.90 2.15 8.27
N MET A 401 28.91 2.64 7.51
CA MET A 401 27.62 3.07 8.04
C MET A 401 26.83 1.90 8.65
N LEU A 402 26.82 0.74 7.99
CA LEU A 402 26.10 -0.45 8.43
C LEU A 402 26.93 -1.34 9.38
N GLN A 403 28.16 -0.93 9.73
CA GLN A 403 29.10 -1.67 10.57
C GLN A 403 29.16 -3.16 10.18
N THR A 404 29.45 -3.45 8.92
CA THR A 404 29.55 -4.83 8.40
C THR A 404 30.94 -5.08 7.81
N ASP A 405 31.30 -6.34 7.57
CA ASP A 405 32.56 -6.72 6.93
C ASP A 405 32.30 -7.18 5.49
N SER A 406 33.04 -6.64 4.53
CA SER A 406 32.86 -6.93 3.10
C SER A 406 33.34 -8.32 2.66
N LYS A 407 34.04 -9.07 3.53
CA LYS A 407 34.55 -10.42 3.26
C LYS A 407 33.99 -11.45 4.22
N LEU A 408 33.87 -11.11 5.50
CA LEU A 408 33.39 -12.02 6.54
C LEU A 408 31.87 -11.94 6.74
N GLY A 409 31.23 -10.84 6.34
CA GLY A 409 29.80 -10.62 6.63
C GLY A 409 29.52 -10.41 8.12
N LEU A 410 28.27 -10.58 8.54
CA LEU A 410 27.83 -10.36 9.92
C LEU A 410 28.11 -11.57 10.82
N ASN A 411 28.19 -11.30 12.14
CA ASN A 411 28.24 -12.30 13.20
C ASN A 411 26.82 -12.68 13.66
N ASP A 412 26.61 -13.94 14.05
CA ASP A 412 25.32 -14.47 14.53
C ASP A 412 24.70 -13.66 15.68
N ASN A 413 25.50 -13.13 16.60
CA ASN A 413 25.00 -12.29 17.70
C ASN A 413 24.45 -10.94 17.21
N GLU A 414 25.09 -10.33 16.21
CA GLU A 414 24.60 -9.10 15.60
C GLU A 414 23.33 -9.35 14.80
N ILE A 415 23.23 -10.49 14.11
CA ILE A 415 22.06 -10.87 13.33
C ILE A 415 20.83 -10.97 14.24
N GLN A 416 20.93 -11.62 15.41
CA GLN A 416 19.81 -11.69 16.35
C GLN A 416 19.40 -10.31 16.87
N THR A 417 20.38 -9.43 17.10
CA THR A 417 20.14 -8.06 17.58
C THR A 417 19.46 -7.22 16.50
N ARG A 418 19.97 -7.26 15.27
CA ARG A 418 19.40 -6.56 14.11
C ARG A 418 18.03 -7.11 13.75
N ARG A 419 17.79 -8.42 13.84
CA ARG A 419 16.46 -9.01 13.61
C ARG A 419 15.41 -8.51 14.61
N LYS A 420 15.79 -8.33 15.89
CA LYS A 420 14.88 -7.72 16.88
C LYS A 420 14.57 -6.25 16.60
N TYR A 421 15.48 -5.52 15.96
CA TYR A 421 15.31 -4.10 15.67
C TYR A 421 14.61 -3.83 14.33
N TYR A 422 15.04 -4.52 13.27
CA TYR A 422 14.55 -4.34 11.90
C TYR A 422 13.39 -5.27 11.53
N GLY A 423 13.14 -6.33 12.31
CA GLY A 423 12.19 -7.38 11.96
C GLY A 423 12.74 -8.39 10.95
N ASP A 424 11.88 -9.31 10.53
CA ASP A 424 12.19 -10.26 9.45
C ASP A 424 12.09 -9.57 8.08
N ASN A 425 12.80 -10.08 7.07
CA ASN A 425 12.69 -9.63 5.69
C ASN A 425 11.45 -10.26 5.02
N ASP A 426 10.28 -9.94 5.57
CA ASP A 426 8.97 -10.39 5.13
C ASP A 426 7.99 -9.21 5.21
N PHE A 427 6.87 -9.33 4.52
CA PHE A 427 5.78 -8.36 4.69
C PHE A 427 4.95 -8.75 5.90
N GLU A 428 4.43 -7.78 6.67
CA GLU A 428 3.52 -8.10 7.77
C GLU A 428 2.30 -8.86 7.22
N SER A 429 2.26 -10.16 7.49
CA SER A 429 1.04 -10.95 7.37
C SER A 429 0.18 -10.64 8.58
N ASP A 430 -1.11 -10.33 8.37
CA ASP A 430 -2.07 -10.20 9.47
C ASP A 430 -1.93 -11.43 10.40
N GLU A 431 -1.67 -11.18 11.69
CA GLU A 431 -1.53 -12.28 12.66
C GLU A 431 -2.79 -13.15 12.62
N GLU A 432 -2.59 -14.47 12.47
CA GLU A 432 -3.69 -15.43 12.45
C GLU A 432 -4.58 -15.23 13.68
N GLU A 433 -5.84 -14.86 13.46
CA GLU A 433 -6.76 -14.70 14.57
C GLU A 433 -6.90 -16.03 15.33
N PRO A 434 -6.73 -16.03 16.66
CA PRO A 434 -6.82 -17.27 17.40
C PRO A 434 -8.22 -17.86 17.27
N LEU A 435 -8.31 -19.19 17.11
CA LEU A 435 -9.55 -19.91 16.77
C LEU A 435 -10.74 -19.57 17.68
N TRP A 436 -10.51 -19.29 18.96
CA TRP A 436 -11.56 -18.89 19.90
C TRP A 436 -12.12 -17.49 19.60
N LYS A 437 -11.28 -16.55 19.16
CA LYS A 437 -11.70 -15.19 18.78
C LYS A 437 -12.49 -15.26 17.47
N LYS A 438 -12.04 -16.09 16.54
CA LYS A 438 -12.76 -16.37 15.29
C LYS A 438 -14.14 -16.99 15.55
N TYR A 439 -14.22 -17.97 16.45
CA TYR A 439 -15.49 -18.56 16.87
C TYR A 439 -16.43 -17.54 17.55
N LEU A 440 -15.91 -16.70 18.45
CA LEU A 440 -16.70 -15.61 19.07
C LEU A 440 -17.10 -14.52 18.07
N GLY A 441 -16.31 -14.33 17.01
CA GLY A 441 -16.61 -13.42 15.90
C GLY A 441 -17.92 -13.77 15.19
N GLN A 442 -18.23 -15.07 15.06
CA GLN A 442 -19.48 -15.55 14.45
C GLN A 442 -20.73 -15.05 15.19
N PHE A 443 -20.67 -14.86 16.51
CA PHE A 443 -21.81 -14.31 17.28
C PHE A 443 -22.07 -12.82 17.03
N LYS A 444 -21.14 -12.10 16.39
CA LYS A 444 -21.31 -10.67 16.05
C LYS A 444 -22.08 -10.47 14.75
N GLU A 445 -22.40 -11.53 14.02
CA GLU A 445 -23.19 -11.40 12.81
C GLU A 445 -24.58 -10.81 13.13
N PRO A 446 -25.05 -9.79 12.39
CA PRO A 446 -26.31 -9.11 12.68
C PRO A 446 -27.53 -10.03 12.80
N MET A 447 -27.55 -11.15 12.08
CA MET A 447 -28.64 -12.13 12.12
C MET A 447 -28.62 -12.94 13.42
N ILE A 448 -27.44 -13.41 13.86
CA ILE A 448 -27.30 -14.13 15.14
C ILE A 448 -27.60 -13.21 16.32
N LEU A 449 -27.20 -11.94 16.25
CA LEU A 449 -27.55 -10.94 17.27
C LEU A 449 -29.07 -10.74 17.40
N LEU A 450 -29.81 -10.78 16.28
CA LEU A 450 -31.26 -10.70 16.29
C LEU A 450 -31.89 -11.94 16.94
N LEU A 451 -31.36 -13.13 16.67
CA LEU A 451 -31.81 -14.37 17.31
C LEU A 451 -31.48 -14.41 18.81
N LEU A 452 -30.31 -13.92 19.21
CA LEU A 452 -29.95 -13.76 20.62
C LEU A 452 -30.88 -12.77 21.34
N ALA A 453 -31.25 -11.67 20.67
CA ALA A 453 -32.25 -10.74 21.20
C ALA A 453 -33.62 -11.40 21.34
N SER A 454 -34.04 -12.22 20.37
CA SER A 454 -35.27 -13.02 20.42
C SER A 454 -35.27 -14.01 21.60
N ALA A 455 -34.19 -14.79 21.76
CA ALA A 455 -34.03 -15.72 22.88
C ALA A 455 -34.06 -15.00 24.24
N PHE A 456 -33.41 -13.83 24.33
CA PHE A 456 -33.43 -12.99 25.53
C PHE A 456 -34.84 -12.48 25.85
N ILE A 457 -35.60 -12.06 24.83
CA ILE A 457 -36.99 -11.63 24.99
C ILE A 457 -37.86 -12.80 25.47
N SER A 458 -37.77 -13.99 24.87
CA SER A 458 -38.51 -15.18 25.31
C SER A 458 -38.18 -15.57 26.76
N LEU A 459 -36.93 -15.39 27.18
CA LEU A 459 -36.51 -15.60 28.57
C LEU A 459 -37.20 -14.62 29.53
N VAL A 460 -37.26 -13.32 29.16
CA VAL A 460 -37.97 -12.28 29.94
C VAL A 460 -39.47 -12.58 30.03
N MET A 461 -40.05 -13.14 28.97
CA MET A 461 -41.47 -13.53 28.90
C MET A 461 -41.80 -14.83 29.66
N ARG A 462 -40.82 -15.46 30.33
CA ARG A 462 -40.94 -16.75 31.02
C ARG A 462 -41.34 -17.93 30.11
N GLN A 463 -41.04 -17.82 28.81
CA GLN A 463 -41.17 -18.92 27.85
C GLN A 463 -39.83 -19.66 27.77
N TYR A 464 -39.54 -20.46 28.79
CA TYR A 464 -38.25 -21.16 28.91
C TYR A 464 -38.02 -22.17 27.79
N ASP A 465 -39.07 -22.82 27.31
CA ASP A 465 -38.99 -23.82 26.23
C ASP A 465 -38.54 -23.18 24.91
N ASP A 466 -39.09 -22.00 24.56
CA ASP A 466 -38.72 -21.27 23.35
C ASP A 466 -37.31 -20.67 23.45
N ALA A 467 -36.98 -20.06 24.60
CA ALA A 467 -35.66 -19.45 24.82
C ALA A 467 -34.53 -20.49 24.77
N LEU A 468 -34.73 -21.67 25.38
CA LEU A 468 -33.77 -22.76 25.36
C LEU A 468 -33.59 -23.33 23.94
N SER A 469 -34.70 -23.52 23.22
CA SER A 469 -34.69 -24.06 21.86
C SER A 469 -33.94 -23.14 20.88
N ILE A 470 -34.21 -21.84 20.92
CA ILE A 470 -33.52 -20.85 20.08
C ILE A 470 -32.02 -20.81 20.42
N THR A 471 -31.66 -20.86 21.70
CA THR A 471 -30.26 -20.84 22.12
C THR A 471 -29.49 -22.07 21.64
N ILE A 472 -30.08 -23.27 21.74
CA ILE A 472 -29.47 -24.51 21.24
C ILE A 472 -29.30 -24.45 19.72
N ALA A 473 -30.32 -23.97 19.01
CA ALA A 473 -30.25 -23.78 17.56
C ALA A 473 -29.10 -22.85 17.15
N ILE A 474 -28.97 -21.69 17.80
CA ILE A 474 -27.87 -20.75 17.53
C ILE A 474 -26.51 -21.44 17.74
N ILE A 475 -26.33 -22.18 18.83
CA ILE A 475 -25.07 -22.88 19.12
C ILE A 475 -24.75 -23.89 18.01
N ILE A 476 -25.74 -24.67 17.56
CA ILE A 476 -25.55 -25.64 16.47
C ILE A 476 -25.17 -24.90 15.17
N VAL A 477 -25.91 -23.86 14.80
CA VAL A 477 -25.68 -23.09 13.58
C VAL A 477 -24.29 -22.46 13.58
N VAL A 478 -23.91 -21.76 14.66
CA VAL A 478 -22.60 -21.12 14.80
C VAL A 478 -21.46 -22.15 14.77
N THR A 479 -21.65 -23.30 15.42
CA THR A 479 -20.63 -24.35 15.44
C THR A 479 -20.45 -25.00 14.08
N VAL A 480 -21.55 -25.30 13.38
CA VAL A 480 -21.50 -25.84 12.01
C VAL A 480 -20.88 -24.81 11.06
N ALA A 481 -21.27 -23.53 11.16
CA ALA A 481 -20.70 -22.44 10.37
C ALA A 481 -19.19 -22.32 10.57
N PHE A 482 -18.73 -22.27 11.82
CA PHE A 482 -17.31 -22.20 12.15
C PHE A 482 -16.51 -23.40 11.64
N ILE A 483 -17.03 -24.62 11.79
CA ILE A 483 -16.35 -25.83 11.28
C ILE A 483 -16.24 -25.80 9.76
N GLN A 484 -17.32 -25.42 9.07
CA GLN A 484 -17.34 -25.37 7.61
C GLN A 484 -16.43 -24.27 7.07
N GLU A 485 -16.45 -23.07 7.67
CA GLU A 485 -15.59 -21.95 7.30
C GLU A 485 -14.11 -22.26 7.56
N ASN A 486 -13.77 -22.78 8.74
CA ASN A 486 -12.39 -23.14 9.07
C ASN A 486 -11.84 -24.26 8.18
N ARG A 487 -12.69 -25.23 7.80
CA ARG A 487 -12.29 -26.27 6.85
C ARG A 487 -12.03 -25.68 5.46
N ALA A 488 -12.91 -24.81 4.98
CA ALA A 488 -12.75 -24.14 3.69
C ALA A 488 -11.48 -23.27 3.66
N GLU A 489 -11.17 -22.54 4.73
CA GLU A 489 -9.96 -21.72 4.82
C GLU A 489 -8.67 -22.54 4.85
N LYS A 490 -8.61 -23.63 5.63
CA LYS A 490 -7.43 -24.51 5.67
C LYS A 490 -7.09 -25.10 4.30
N GLU A 491 -8.12 -25.43 3.52
CA GLU A 491 -7.94 -25.93 2.15
C GLU A 491 -7.32 -24.86 1.23
N ILE A 492 -7.63 -23.58 1.43
CA ILE A 492 -7.03 -22.45 0.69
C ILE A 492 -5.62 -22.14 1.19
N GLU A 493 -5.39 -22.23 2.49
CA GLU A 493 -4.08 -21.93 3.09
C GLU A 493 -3.02 -22.95 2.66
N ALA A 494 -3.39 -24.23 2.54
CA ALA A 494 -2.52 -25.28 2.00
C ALA A 494 -2.06 -24.99 0.56
N LEU A 495 -2.89 -24.30 -0.23
CA LEU A 495 -2.53 -23.87 -1.59
C LEU A 495 -1.56 -22.68 -1.60
N LYS A 496 -1.53 -21.85 -0.55
CA LYS A 496 -0.62 -20.68 -0.42
C LYS A 496 0.81 -21.04 0.00
N ARG A 497 1.03 -22.19 0.65
CA ARG A 497 2.35 -22.58 1.24
C ARG A 497 3.37 -23.14 0.24
N LEU A 498 3.10 -23.09 -1.06
CA LEU A 498 3.95 -23.68 -2.07
C LEU A 498 5.04 -22.68 -2.51
N ILE A 499 6.20 -22.76 -1.82
CA ILE A 499 7.57 -22.29 -2.18
C ILE A 499 8.00 -20.91 -1.62
N PRO A 500 8.65 -20.86 -0.44
CA PRO A 500 9.39 -19.66 0.00
C PRO A 500 10.76 -19.51 -0.69
N PRO A 501 11.17 -18.29 -1.07
CA PRO A 501 12.44 -18.04 -1.75
C PRO A 501 13.65 -18.25 -0.82
N LYS A 502 14.68 -18.93 -1.32
CA LYS A 502 15.99 -19.11 -0.66
C LYS A 502 17.03 -18.19 -1.29
N CYS A 503 18.04 -17.82 -0.51
CA CYS A 503 19.17 -17.01 -0.96
C CYS A 503 20.49 -17.48 -0.33
N VAL A 504 21.60 -17.01 -0.89
CA VAL A 504 22.95 -17.29 -0.38
C VAL A 504 23.54 -16.02 0.22
N CYS A 505 23.94 -16.08 1.49
CA CYS A 505 24.64 -15.00 2.18
C CYS A 505 25.96 -15.47 2.79
N ILE A 506 26.87 -14.54 3.06
CA ILE A 506 28.12 -14.78 3.77
C ILE A 506 27.96 -14.28 5.21
N ARG A 507 28.18 -15.17 6.18
CA ARG A 507 28.19 -14.89 7.62
C ARG A 507 29.40 -15.57 8.25
N GLU A 508 30.12 -14.87 9.11
CA GLU A 508 31.40 -15.31 9.69
C GLU A 508 32.40 -15.95 8.69
N GLY A 509 32.44 -15.43 7.46
CA GLY A 509 33.31 -15.89 6.37
C GLY A 509 32.89 -17.18 5.68
N ARG A 510 31.70 -17.72 5.97
CA ARG A 510 31.14 -18.92 5.33
C ARG A 510 29.87 -18.59 4.55
N SER A 511 29.64 -19.30 3.45
CA SER A 511 28.39 -19.20 2.71
C SER A 511 27.29 -20.02 3.39
N HIS A 512 26.12 -19.41 3.58
CA HIS A 512 24.94 -20.01 4.16
C HIS A 512 23.75 -19.90 3.20
N HIS A 513 23.07 -21.01 2.95
CA HIS A 513 21.77 -21.03 2.28
C HIS A 513 20.69 -20.77 3.32
N ILE A 514 20.06 -19.61 3.25
CA ILE A 514 19.00 -19.21 4.20
C ILE A 514 17.73 -18.82 3.45
N TYR A 515 16.60 -18.78 4.16
CA TYR A 515 15.39 -18.21 3.59
C TYR A 515 15.55 -16.69 3.44
N ALA A 516 14.97 -16.11 2.38
CA ALA A 516 15.04 -14.66 2.17
C ALA A 516 14.49 -13.88 3.39
N LYS A 517 13.50 -14.44 4.08
CA LYS A 517 12.92 -13.95 5.35
C LYS A 517 13.96 -13.70 6.45
N ASP A 518 15.03 -14.49 6.48
CA ASP A 518 16.04 -14.48 7.54
C ASP A 518 17.13 -13.40 7.36
N LEU A 519 17.09 -12.63 6.27
CA LEU A 519 18.05 -11.57 5.98
C LEU A 519 17.83 -10.34 6.84
N VAL A 520 18.93 -9.68 7.22
CA VAL A 520 18.90 -8.40 7.96
C VAL A 520 19.79 -7.35 7.27
N PRO A 521 19.54 -6.04 7.47
CA PRO A 521 20.42 -5.00 6.96
C PRO A 521 21.88 -5.18 7.41
N GLY A 522 22.80 -5.17 6.45
CA GLY A 522 24.22 -5.42 6.63
C GLY A 522 24.68 -6.83 6.25
N ASP A 523 23.77 -7.79 6.01
CA ASP A 523 24.15 -9.11 5.46
C ASP A 523 24.82 -8.96 4.08
N LEU A 524 25.81 -9.80 3.80
CA LEU A 524 26.49 -9.85 2.51
C LEU A 524 25.90 -10.96 1.64
N CYS A 525 25.16 -10.62 0.61
CA CYS A 525 24.52 -11.56 -0.30
C CYS A 525 25.40 -11.84 -1.53
N ILE A 526 25.39 -13.08 -1.98
CA ILE A 526 26.00 -13.51 -3.26
C ILE A 526 24.88 -13.55 -4.31
N LEU A 527 25.18 -13.01 -5.49
CA LEU A 527 24.28 -12.99 -6.63
C LEU A 527 24.89 -13.80 -7.77
N GLU A 528 24.24 -14.90 -8.15
CA GLU A 528 24.60 -15.69 -9.31
C GLU A 528 23.53 -15.60 -10.40
N THR A 529 23.90 -15.98 -11.63
CA THR A 529 22.98 -15.98 -12.76
C THR A 529 21.80 -16.93 -12.48
N GLY A 530 20.58 -16.41 -12.58
CA GLY A 530 19.33 -17.13 -12.28
C GLY A 530 18.78 -16.86 -10.88
N ASP A 531 19.56 -16.25 -9.99
CA ASP A 531 19.10 -15.93 -8.63
C ASP A 531 18.05 -14.82 -8.63
N ARG A 532 17.10 -14.94 -7.71
CA ARG A 532 16.18 -13.85 -7.35
C ARG A 532 16.80 -13.01 -6.25
N ILE A 533 16.81 -11.71 -6.44
CA ILE A 533 17.38 -10.76 -5.49
C ILE A 533 16.47 -10.68 -4.24
N PRO A 534 16.98 -11.04 -3.05
CA PRO A 534 16.13 -11.31 -1.89
C PRO A 534 15.79 -10.07 -1.05
N ALA A 535 16.53 -8.98 -1.20
CA ALA A 535 16.37 -7.71 -0.51
C ALA A 535 17.01 -6.60 -1.37
N ASP A 536 16.86 -5.32 -1.01
CA ASP A 536 17.60 -4.27 -1.72
C ASP A 536 19.07 -4.31 -1.30
N LEU A 537 19.98 -4.43 -2.28
CA LEU A 537 21.42 -4.58 -2.05
C LEU A 537 22.21 -3.44 -2.68
N ARG A 538 23.20 -2.93 -1.95
CA ARG A 538 24.27 -2.09 -2.52
C ARG A 538 25.41 -2.97 -3.00
N LEU A 539 25.72 -2.92 -4.30
CA LEU A 539 26.77 -3.77 -4.88
C LEU A 539 28.17 -3.39 -4.38
N THR A 540 28.93 -4.41 -4.02
CA THR A 540 30.35 -4.34 -3.62
C THR A 540 31.25 -4.91 -4.69
N GLU A 541 30.78 -5.95 -5.39
CA GLU A 541 31.44 -6.59 -6.53
C GLU A 541 30.38 -6.81 -7.62
N ALA A 542 30.72 -6.53 -8.88
CA ALA A 542 29.86 -6.79 -10.03
C ALA A 542 30.73 -7.14 -11.25
N ASN A 543 30.69 -8.39 -11.70
CA ASN A 543 31.39 -8.85 -12.89
C ASN A 543 30.36 -9.16 -13.97
N GLU A 544 30.28 -8.28 -14.98
CA GLU A 544 29.31 -8.39 -16.09
C GLU A 544 27.87 -8.62 -15.61
N LEU A 545 27.55 -8.12 -14.41
CA LEU A 545 26.29 -8.34 -13.74
C LEU A 545 25.18 -7.59 -14.49
N SER A 546 24.19 -8.33 -14.97
CA SER A 546 22.97 -7.77 -15.53
C SER A 546 21.74 -8.31 -14.80
N VAL A 547 20.81 -7.41 -14.51
CA VAL A 547 19.60 -7.70 -13.74
C VAL A 547 18.37 -7.34 -14.55
N ASP A 548 17.37 -8.20 -14.51
CA ASP A 548 16.03 -7.94 -15.04
C ASP A 548 15.25 -7.05 -14.07
N GLU A 549 15.16 -5.76 -14.40
CA GLU A 549 14.39 -4.77 -13.65
C GLU A 549 13.05 -4.45 -14.31
N SER A 550 12.63 -5.24 -15.31
CA SER A 550 11.35 -5.07 -16.03
C SER A 550 10.16 -5.02 -15.08
N SER A 551 10.28 -5.70 -13.94
CA SER A 551 9.35 -5.64 -12.83
C SER A 551 9.06 -4.19 -12.42
N PHE A 552 10.09 -3.39 -12.13
CA PHE A 552 9.94 -2.01 -11.65
C PHE A 552 9.81 -0.97 -12.77
N THR A 553 10.49 -1.19 -13.90
CA THR A 553 10.62 -0.18 -14.96
C THR A 553 9.70 -0.43 -16.14
N GLY A 554 9.19 -1.66 -16.30
CA GLY A 554 8.48 -2.11 -17.50
C GLY A 554 9.38 -2.30 -18.73
N GLU A 555 10.68 -2.03 -18.61
CA GLU A 555 11.63 -2.18 -19.71
C GLU A 555 12.18 -3.61 -19.74
N THR A 556 12.02 -4.32 -20.86
CA THR A 556 12.54 -5.69 -21.06
C THR A 556 14.04 -5.73 -21.35
N LYS A 557 14.72 -4.57 -21.32
CA LYS A 557 16.16 -4.49 -21.54
C LYS A 557 16.89 -4.75 -20.21
N PRO A 558 17.84 -5.71 -20.16
CA PRO A 558 18.64 -5.96 -18.96
C PRO A 558 19.39 -4.71 -18.49
N SER A 559 19.30 -4.43 -17.19
CA SER A 559 19.99 -3.32 -16.53
C SER A 559 21.42 -3.75 -16.18
N ILE A 560 22.42 -3.10 -16.78
CA ILE A 560 23.83 -3.38 -16.50
C ILE A 560 24.22 -2.70 -15.20
N LYS A 561 24.80 -3.48 -14.28
CA LYS A 561 25.12 -3.04 -12.93
C LYS A 561 26.58 -2.63 -12.77
N THR A 562 26.81 -1.61 -11.95
CA THR A 562 28.15 -1.04 -11.67
C THR A 562 28.38 -0.94 -10.17
N VAL A 563 29.63 -0.82 -9.73
CA VAL A 563 29.95 -0.66 -8.29
C VAL A 563 30.08 0.81 -7.90
N ASP A 564 30.51 1.66 -8.83
CA ASP A 564 30.84 3.06 -8.57
C ASP A 564 29.64 3.88 -8.04
N PRO A 565 29.89 4.89 -7.18
CA PRO A 565 28.87 5.83 -6.76
C PRO A 565 28.34 6.62 -7.97
N ILE A 566 27.06 7.01 -7.90
CA ILE A 566 26.39 7.71 -9.01
C ILE A 566 26.25 9.19 -8.64
N GLU A 567 26.90 10.07 -9.40
CA GLU A 567 26.85 11.53 -9.23
C GLU A 567 25.78 12.15 -10.13
N PHE A 568 24.71 12.72 -9.55
CA PHE A 568 23.76 13.59 -10.25
C PHE A 568 23.37 14.78 -9.38
N GLY A 569 22.98 15.88 -10.04
CA GLY A 569 22.54 17.12 -9.38
C GLY A 569 21.27 16.96 -8.52
N SER A 570 20.86 18.06 -7.91
CA SER A 570 19.82 18.27 -6.85
C SER A 570 18.41 17.63 -6.98
N LYS A 571 18.15 16.71 -7.93
CA LYS A 571 16.89 15.96 -8.06
C LYS A 571 17.02 14.50 -7.57
N GLN A 572 15.91 13.91 -7.09
CA GLN A 572 15.83 12.48 -6.80
C GLN A 572 16.21 11.66 -8.04
N THR A 573 17.04 10.62 -7.86
CA THR A 573 17.41 9.73 -8.97
C THR A 573 16.25 8.80 -9.30
N SER A 574 15.97 8.59 -10.59
CA SER A 574 15.00 7.59 -11.03
C SER A 574 15.47 6.19 -10.63
N ILE A 575 14.55 5.24 -10.41
CA ILE A 575 14.87 3.85 -10.07
C ILE A 575 15.78 3.23 -11.14
N SER A 576 15.48 3.48 -12.42
CA SER A 576 16.25 2.99 -13.56
C SER A 576 17.69 3.49 -13.62
N ASP A 577 17.99 4.62 -12.97
CA ASP A 577 19.32 5.23 -12.99
C ASP A 577 20.23 4.68 -11.88
N ARG A 578 19.70 3.98 -10.88
CA ARG A 578 20.45 3.46 -9.72
C ARG A 578 21.17 2.15 -10.05
N ARG A 579 22.09 2.18 -11.01
CA ARG A 579 22.83 1.01 -11.53
C ARG A 579 23.71 0.29 -10.52
N ASN A 580 23.97 0.88 -9.36
CA ASN A 580 24.82 0.31 -8.32
C ASN A 580 24.05 -0.32 -7.15
N ILE A 581 22.72 -0.38 -7.30
CA ILE A 581 21.79 -1.07 -6.41
C ILE A 581 21.07 -2.16 -7.18
N THR A 582 20.77 -3.27 -6.50
CA THR A 582 19.86 -4.31 -6.99
C THR A 582 18.64 -4.38 -6.10
N PHE A 583 17.45 -4.46 -6.69
CA PHE A 583 16.19 -4.33 -5.96
C PHE A 583 15.57 -5.69 -5.61
N MET A 584 14.93 -5.78 -4.46
CA MET A 584 14.18 -6.97 -4.03
C MET A 584 13.19 -7.41 -5.12
N ALA A 585 13.11 -8.72 -5.34
CA ALA A 585 12.25 -9.39 -6.34
C ALA A 585 12.58 -9.12 -7.82
N THR A 586 13.79 -8.63 -8.12
CA THR A 586 14.34 -8.68 -9.49
C THR A 586 15.20 -9.93 -9.70
N HIS A 587 15.53 -10.27 -10.95
CA HIS A 587 16.27 -11.49 -11.29
C HIS A 587 17.62 -11.20 -11.93
N VAL A 588 18.65 -11.99 -11.58
CA VAL A 588 19.97 -11.89 -12.22
C VAL A 588 19.94 -12.66 -13.54
N LEU A 589 20.23 -11.97 -14.65
CA LEU A 589 20.21 -12.54 -16.00
C LEU A 589 21.58 -13.05 -16.45
N SER A 590 22.65 -12.34 -16.10
CA SER A 590 24.02 -12.72 -16.43
C SER A 590 25.01 -12.15 -15.43
N GLY A 591 26.20 -12.74 -15.39
CA GLY A 591 27.29 -12.32 -14.52
C GLY A 591 27.13 -12.80 -13.09
N ASN A 592 28.01 -12.28 -12.22
CA ASN A 592 27.95 -12.52 -10.79
C ASN A 592 28.30 -11.25 -10.01
N GLY A 593 27.87 -11.20 -8.75
CA GLY A 593 28.15 -10.06 -7.90
C GLY A 593 27.97 -10.36 -6.43
N ARG A 594 28.36 -9.39 -5.61
CA ARG A 594 28.13 -9.39 -4.17
C ARG A 594 27.54 -8.06 -3.75
N GLY A 595 26.56 -8.09 -2.87
CA GLY A 595 25.90 -6.89 -2.40
C GLY A 595 25.57 -6.95 -0.92
N ILE A 596 25.66 -5.80 -0.26
CA ILE A 596 25.28 -5.65 1.15
C ILE A 596 23.82 -5.25 1.22
N VAL A 597 23.05 -5.93 2.07
CA VAL A 597 21.64 -5.61 2.31
C VAL A 597 21.52 -4.21 2.92
N ILE A 598 20.84 -3.30 2.22
CA ILE A 598 20.58 -1.93 2.69
C ILE A 598 19.18 -1.79 3.30
N CYS A 599 18.18 -2.42 2.68
CA CYS A 599 16.78 -2.38 3.11
C CYS A 599 16.15 -3.77 3.00
N THR A 600 15.30 -4.10 3.96
CA THR A 600 14.52 -5.36 4.05
C THR A 600 13.03 -5.07 4.18
N GLY A 601 12.19 -6.03 3.81
CA GLY A 601 10.73 -6.02 4.01
C GLY A 601 10.07 -4.76 3.46
N GLU A 602 9.21 -4.12 4.27
CA GLU A 602 8.48 -2.89 3.92
C GLU A 602 9.38 -1.70 3.56
N ASN A 603 10.62 -1.68 4.04
CA ASN A 603 11.54 -0.56 3.83
C ASN A 603 12.27 -0.61 2.49
N SER A 604 12.21 -1.75 1.79
CA SER A 604 12.72 -1.88 0.42
C SER A 604 11.90 -1.05 -0.57
N GLU A 605 12.43 -0.75 -1.75
CA GLU A 605 11.65 -0.11 -2.82
C GLU A 605 10.44 -0.97 -3.21
N PHE A 606 10.60 -2.30 -3.20
CA PHE A 606 9.50 -3.24 -3.36
C PHE A 606 8.44 -3.06 -2.24
N GLY A 607 8.88 -3.00 -0.99
CA GLY A 607 8.02 -2.84 0.18
C GLY A 607 7.22 -1.53 0.18
N LYS A 608 7.79 -0.45 -0.33
CA LYS A 608 7.07 0.82 -0.51
C LYS A 608 5.93 0.68 -1.52
N VAL A 609 6.18 0.03 -2.67
CA VAL A 609 5.13 -0.25 -3.67
C VAL A 609 4.07 -1.17 -3.08
N PHE A 610 4.48 -2.20 -2.35
CA PHE A 610 3.59 -3.12 -1.65
C PHE A 610 2.68 -2.41 -0.63
N LYS A 611 3.23 -1.47 0.14
CA LYS A 611 2.48 -0.65 1.10
C LYS A 611 1.46 0.27 0.42
N MET A 612 1.83 0.87 -0.71
CA MET A 612 0.91 1.66 -1.53
C MET A 612 -0.25 0.80 -2.07
N MET A 613 0.04 -0.45 -2.45
CA MET A 613 -0.98 -1.42 -2.87
C MET A 613 -1.92 -1.80 -1.72
N GLN A 614 -1.41 -2.03 -0.50
CA GLN A 614 -2.24 -2.37 0.66
C GLN A 614 -3.21 -1.25 1.09
N GLN A 615 -2.88 0.02 0.82
CA GLN A 615 -3.75 1.16 1.14
C GLN A 615 -5.05 1.18 0.31
N GLN A 616 -5.14 0.37 -0.74
CA GLN A 616 -6.31 0.30 -1.61
C GLN A 616 -7.29 -0.76 -1.12
N GLU A 617 -8.43 -0.32 -0.56
CA GLU A 617 -9.50 -1.22 -0.13
C GLU A 617 -10.13 -1.91 -1.36
N ALA A 618 -10.22 -3.24 -1.30
CA ALA A 618 -10.90 -4.01 -2.34
C ALA A 618 -12.41 -3.72 -2.35
N PRO A 619 -13.05 -3.59 -3.52
CA PRO A 619 -14.48 -3.35 -3.61
C PRO A 619 -15.29 -4.53 -3.08
N LYS A 620 -16.49 -4.24 -2.53
CA LYS A 620 -17.47 -5.28 -2.17
C LYS A 620 -17.94 -6.03 -3.42
N THR A 621 -18.11 -7.35 -3.30
CA THR A 621 -18.52 -8.19 -4.43
C THR A 621 -19.98 -7.97 -4.84
N PRO A 622 -20.36 -8.25 -6.09
CA PRO A 622 -21.74 -8.11 -6.57
C PRO A 622 -22.81 -8.84 -5.75
N LEU A 623 -22.56 -10.08 -5.30
CA LEU A 623 -23.44 -10.88 -4.46
C LEU A 623 -23.50 -10.29 -3.07
N GLN A 624 -22.39 -9.84 -2.49
CA GLN A 624 -22.45 -9.13 -1.20
C GLN A 624 -23.37 -7.91 -1.27
N LYS A 625 -23.25 -7.09 -2.33
CA LYS A 625 -24.16 -5.96 -2.57
C LYS A 625 -25.61 -6.42 -2.76
N SER A 626 -25.82 -7.50 -3.50
CA SER A 626 -27.15 -8.06 -3.77
C SER A 626 -27.78 -8.69 -2.52
N MET A 627 -27.00 -9.35 -1.68
CA MET A 627 -27.42 -9.94 -0.41
C MET A 627 -27.73 -8.86 0.62
N ASP A 628 -26.91 -7.80 0.70
CA ASP A 628 -27.20 -6.61 1.52
C ASP A 628 -28.54 -5.97 1.10
N ALA A 629 -28.80 -5.88 -0.21
CA ALA A 629 -30.05 -5.34 -0.74
C ALA A 629 -31.25 -6.26 -0.48
N LEU A 630 -31.11 -7.57 -0.74
CA LEU A 630 -32.15 -8.57 -0.46
C LEU A 630 -32.47 -8.65 1.03
N GLY A 631 -31.46 -8.65 1.90
CA GLY A 631 -31.62 -8.64 3.35
C GLY A 631 -32.39 -7.41 3.83
N LYS A 632 -32.07 -6.22 3.30
CA LYS A 632 -32.83 -4.98 3.59
C LYS A 632 -34.28 -5.07 3.12
N GLN A 633 -34.52 -5.58 1.91
CA GLN A 633 -35.88 -5.73 1.36
C GLN A 633 -36.71 -6.75 2.17
N LEU A 634 -36.13 -7.91 2.49
CA LEU A 634 -36.77 -8.95 3.29
C LEU A 634 -37.05 -8.47 4.72
N SER A 635 -36.10 -7.79 5.35
CA SER A 635 -36.31 -7.17 6.67
C SER A 635 -37.45 -6.15 6.62
N PHE A 636 -37.50 -5.31 5.59
CA PHE A 636 -38.59 -4.34 5.41
C PHE A 636 -39.97 -5.01 5.21
N TYR A 637 -40.06 -6.00 4.31
CA TYR A 637 -41.32 -6.72 4.05
C TYR A 637 -41.78 -7.55 5.26
N SER A 638 -40.86 -8.26 5.91
CA SER A 638 -41.17 -9.06 7.10
C SER A 638 -41.66 -8.19 8.26
N LEU A 639 -40.98 -7.09 8.58
CA LEU A 639 -41.43 -6.15 9.62
C LEU A 639 -42.80 -5.54 9.29
N SER A 640 -43.06 -5.24 8.01
CA SER A 640 -44.36 -4.73 7.56
C SER A 640 -45.48 -5.77 7.77
N ILE A 641 -45.23 -7.04 7.41
CA ILE A 641 -46.18 -8.15 7.59
C ILE A 641 -46.39 -8.45 9.09
N ILE A 642 -45.32 -8.47 9.88
CA ILE A 642 -45.38 -8.67 11.33
C ILE A 642 -46.21 -7.55 11.98
N GLY A 643 -45.94 -6.30 11.63
CA GLY A 643 -46.72 -5.16 12.13
C GLY A 643 -48.19 -5.27 11.77
N PHE A 644 -48.51 -5.66 10.53
CA PHE A 644 -49.87 -5.92 10.08
C PHE A 644 -50.57 -7.03 10.89
N ILE A 645 -49.89 -8.16 11.09
CA ILE A 645 -50.41 -9.30 11.88
C ILE A 645 -50.69 -8.89 13.33
N VAL A 646 -49.76 -8.17 13.97
CA VAL A 646 -49.92 -7.67 15.35
C VAL A 646 -51.14 -6.75 15.46
N VAL A 647 -51.33 -5.83 14.51
CA VAL A 647 -52.49 -4.92 14.49
C VAL A 647 -53.80 -5.68 14.29
N VAL A 648 -53.85 -6.61 13.32
CA VAL A 648 -55.06 -7.41 13.06
C VAL A 648 -55.40 -8.30 14.26
N GLY A 649 -54.42 -8.97 14.85
CA GLY A 649 -54.65 -9.81 16.02
C GLY A 649 -55.05 -9.01 17.26
N TRP A 650 -54.55 -7.78 17.42
CA TRP A 650 -55.01 -6.88 18.46
C TRP A 650 -56.47 -6.45 18.25
N LEU A 651 -56.86 -6.10 17.02
CA LEU A 651 -58.26 -5.78 16.67
C LEU A 651 -59.20 -6.99 16.86
N GLN A 652 -58.68 -8.21 16.71
CA GLN A 652 -59.38 -9.47 16.95
C GLN A 652 -59.54 -9.81 18.45
N GLY A 653 -58.97 -9.02 19.36
CA GLY A 653 -59.06 -9.25 20.81
C GLY A 653 -58.02 -10.22 21.38
N ARG A 654 -56.98 -10.59 20.61
CA ARG A 654 -55.88 -11.45 21.11
C ARG A 654 -54.97 -10.66 22.06
N HIS A 655 -54.38 -11.36 23.02
CA HIS A 655 -53.53 -10.72 24.03
C HIS A 655 -52.25 -10.15 23.39
N LEU A 656 -51.87 -8.91 23.75
CA LEU A 656 -50.70 -8.23 23.18
C LEU A 656 -49.41 -9.05 23.35
N LEU A 657 -49.24 -9.73 24.48
CA LEU A 657 -48.09 -10.63 24.71
C LEU A 657 -48.06 -11.80 23.73
N GLU A 658 -49.22 -12.39 23.42
CA GLU A 658 -49.33 -13.51 22.48
C GLU A 658 -49.00 -13.04 21.05
N MET A 659 -49.54 -11.90 20.64
CA MET A 659 -49.23 -11.28 19.35
C MET A 659 -47.76 -10.88 19.21
N PHE A 660 -47.15 -10.42 20.30
CA PHE A 660 -45.72 -10.10 20.34
C PHE A 660 -44.85 -11.36 20.20
N THR A 661 -45.19 -12.46 20.88
CA THR A 661 -44.46 -13.74 20.73
C THR A 661 -44.58 -14.34 19.33
N ILE A 662 -45.75 -14.20 18.70
CA ILE A 662 -45.96 -14.58 17.29
C ILE A 662 -45.11 -13.69 16.37
N GLY A 663 -45.06 -12.39 16.63
CA GLY A 663 -44.25 -11.44 15.86
C GLY A 663 -42.74 -11.73 15.93
N VAL A 664 -42.23 -12.05 17.12
CA VAL A 664 -40.82 -12.46 17.31
C VAL A 664 -40.53 -13.78 16.59
N SER A 665 -41.42 -14.77 16.72
CA SER A 665 -41.29 -16.06 16.03
C SER A 665 -41.30 -15.92 14.49
N LEU A 666 -42.11 -14.99 13.98
CA LEU A 666 -42.20 -14.70 12.55
C LEU A 666 -41.00 -13.91 12.03
N ALA A 667 -40.39 -13.06 12.86
CA ALA A 667 -39.15 -12.35 12.53
C ALA A 667 -37.99 -13.34 12.29
N VAL A 668 -37.90 -14.37 13.14
CA VAL A 668 -36.94 -15.48 12.96
C VAL A 668 -37.22 -16.25 11.67
N ALA A 669 -38.48 -16.58 11.40
CA ALA A 669 -38.91 -17.30 10.20
C ALA A 669 -38.57 -16.60 8.88
N ALA A 670 -38.56 -15.27 8.87
CA ALA A 670 -38.36 -14.47 7.67
C ALA A 670 -36.91 -14.37 7.21
N ILE A 671 -35.95 -14.73 8.07
CA ILE A 671 -34.53 -14.54 7.82
C ILE A 671 -33.93 -15.88 7.34
N PRO A 672 -33.30 -15.92 6.15
CA PRO A 672 -32.65 -17.13 5.66
C PRO A 672 -31.28 -17.34 6.34
N GLU A 673 -31.30 -17.91 7.54
CA GLU A 673 -30.12 -18.14 8.39
C GLU A 673 -29.07 -19.07 7.75
N GLY A 674 -29.49 -20.02 6.92
CA GLY A 674 -28.59 -20.96 6.23
C GLY A 674 -27.84 -20.37 5.02
N LEU A 675 -28.19 -19.16 4.59
CA LEU A 675 -27.69 -18.57 3.34
C LEU A 675 -26.18 -18.29 3.34
N PRO A 676 -25.58 -17.65 4.36
CA PRO A 676 -24.13 -17.38 4.37
C PRO A 676 -23.28 -18.65 4.36
N ILE A 677 -23.75 -19.69 5.07
CA ILE A 677 -23.08 -20.98 5.20
C ILE A 677 -23.02 -21.70 3.85
N VAL A 678 -24.18 -21.86 3.19
CA VAL A 678 -24.28 -22.56 1.91
C VAL A 678 -23.48 -21.83 0.82
N VAL A 679 -23.52 -20.49 0.80
CA VAL A 679 -22.73 -19.68 -0.13
C VAL A 679 -21.23 -19.93 0.07
N THR A 680 -20.74 -19.89 1.31
CA THR A 680 -19.32 -20.10 1.63
C THR A 680 -18.82 -21.47 1.19
N VAL A 681 -19.59 -22.54 1.48
CA VAL A 681 -19.24 -23.91 1.05
C VAL A 681 -19.25 -24.05 -0.46
N THR A 682 -20.24 -23.45 -1.15
CA THR A 682 -20.33 -23.50 -2.61
C THR A 682 -19.13 -22.81 -3.26
N LEU A 683 -18.75 -21.63 -2.75
CA LEU A 683 -17.59 -20.90 -3.24
C LEU A 683 -16.29 -21.69 -3.01
N ALA A 684 -16.14 -22.34 -1.84
CA ALA A 684 -14.97 -23.16 -1.52
C ALA A 684 -14.82 -24.36 -2.46
N LEU A 685 -15.92 -25.09 -2.73
CA LEU A 685 -15.95 -26.17 -3.71
C LEU A 685 -15.64 -25.65 -5.12
N GLY A 686 -16.09 -24.43 -5.44
CA GLY A 686 -15.75 -23.72 -6.67
C GLY A 686 -14.26 -23.46 -6.82
N VAL A 687 -13.62 -22.88 -5.79
CA VAL A 687 -12.16 -22.67 -5.75
C VAL A 687 -11.42 -23.98 -5.99
N GLN A 688 -11.86 -25.08 -5.37
CA GLN A 688 -11.21 -26.38 -5.56
C GLN A 688 -11.31 -26.88 -7.02
N ARG A 689 -12.44 -26.68 -7.69
CA ARG A 689 -12.61 -27.04 -9.12
C ARG A 689 -11.76 -26.15 -10.02
N MET A 690 -11.68 -24.85 -9.74
CA MET A 690 -10.82 -23.90 -10.45
C MET A 690 -9.33 -24.26 -10.28
N ALA A 691 -8.91 -24.63 -9.07
CA ALA A 691 -7.54 -25.05 -8.79
C ALA A 691 -7.14 -26.32 -9.57
N LYS A 692 -8.08 -27.25 -9.77
CA LYS A 692 -7.87 -28.42 -10.65
C LYS A 692 -7.69 -28.05 -12.13
N ARG A 693 -8.27 -26.93 -12.56
CA ARG A 693 -8.06 -26.32 -13.89
C ARG A 693 -6.92 -25.29 -13.88
N GLU A 694 -6.03 -25.35 -12.88
CA GLU A 694 -4.81 -24.52 -12.81
C GLU A 694 -5.07 -23.02 -12.60
N ALA A 695 -6.25 -22.67 -12.06
CA ALA A 695 -6.60 -21.32 -11.59
C ALA A 695 -6.64 -21.30 -10.05
N ILE A 696 -5.69 -20.62 -9.41
CA ILE A 696 -5.64 -20.49 -7.95
C ILE A 696 -6.34 -19.20 -7.54
N VAL A 697 -7.43 -19.30 -6.78
CA VAL A 697 -8.17 -18.13 -6.25
C VAL A 697 -7.75 -17.87 -4.80
N LYS A 698 -7.33 -16.64 -4.48
CA LYS A 698 -6.81 -16.27 -3.15
C LYS A 698 -7.90 -15.94 -2.13
N ARG A 699 -9.10 -15.55 -2.58
CA ARG A 699 -10.22 -15.10 -1.74
C ARG A 699 -11.54 -15.71 -2.22
N LEU A 700 -12.31 -16.32 -1.32
CA LEU A 700 -13.59 -16.99 -1.64
C LEU A 700 -14.60 -16.09 -2.39
N PRO A 701 -14.83 -14.82 -1.99
CA PRO A 701 -15.83 -13.97 -2.65
C PRO A 701 -15.51 -13.66 -4.14
N ILE A 702 -14.25 -13.83 -4.55
CA ILE A 702 -13.82 -13.55 -5.93
C ILE A 702 -14.41 -14.54 -6.92
N VAL A 703 -14.63 -15.79 -6.50
CA VAL A 703 -15.27 -16.83 -7.34
C VAL A 703 -16.60 -16.37 -7.90
N GLU A 704 -17.35 -15.62 -7.10
CA GLU A 704 -18.64 -15.06 -7.49
C GLU A 704 -18.48 -13.84 -8.39
N THR A 705 -17.51 -12.98 -8.10
CA THR A 705 -17.20 -11.82 -8.95
C THR A 705 -16.82 -12.28 -10.37
N LEU A 706 -16.09 -13.41 -10.51
CA LEU A 706 -15.73 -14.02 -11.80
C LEU A 706 -16.96 -14.35 -12.65
N GLY A 707 -18.04 -14.84 -12.02
CA GLY A 707 -19.28 -15.16 -12.69
C GLY A 707 -20.03 -13.93 -13.22
N CYS A 708 -19.72 -12.74 -12.71
CA CYS A 708 -20.34 -11.47 -13.10
C CYS A 708 -19.43 -10.59 -13.98
N VAL A 709 -18.24 -11.05 -14.36
CA VAL A 709 -17.31 -10.28 -15.20
C VAL A 709 -17.96 -9.92 -16.53
N THR A 710 -17.86 -8.65 -16.90
CA THR A 710 -18.38 -8.12 -18.18
C THR A 710 -17.28 -7.57 -19.07
N VAL A 711 -16.16 -7.16 -18.48
CA VAL A 711 -15.02 -6.59 -19.20
C VAL A 711 -13.73 -7.20 -18.65
N ILE A 712 -12.86 -7.66 -19.54
CA ILE A 712 -11.49 -8.05 -19.21
C ILE A 712 -10.55 -7.03 -19.84
N CYS A 713 -9.89 -6.25 -19.00
CA CYS A 713 -8.77 -5.40 -19.35
C CYS A 713 -7.51 -6.26 -19.31
N SER A 714 -6.89 -6.51 -20.46
CA SER A 714 -5.70 -7.33 -20.54
C SER A 714 -4.47 -6.52 -20.90
N ASP A 715 -3.41 -6.67 -20.12
CA ASP A 715 -2.08 -6.28 -20.59
C ASP A 715 -1.70 -7.13 -21.81
N LYS A 716 -0.87 -6.57 -22.69
CA LYS A 716 -0.43 -7.25 -23.90
C LYS A 716 0.80 -8.11 -23.63
N THR A 717 1.86 -7.51 -23.08
CA THR A 717 3.18 -8.17 -22.96
C THR A 717 3.13 -9.20 -21.84
N GLY A 718 3.63 -10.41 -22.08
CA GLY A 718 3.65 -11.49 -21.08
C GLY A 718 2.28 -12.09 -20.75
N THR A 719 1.19 -11.39 -21.05
CA THR A 719 -0.18 -11.85 -20.80
C THR A 719 -0.86 -12.40 -22.06
N LEU A 720 -1.08 -11.57 -23.10
CA LEU A 720 -1.62 -12.03 -24.39
C LEU A 720 -0.53 -12.62 -25.29
N THR A 721 0.70 -12.15 -25.11
CA THR A 721 1.88 -12.63 -25.81
C THR A 721 2.78 -13.43 -24.88
N LYS A 722 3.71 -14.21 -25.45
CA LYS A 722 4.63 -15.06 -24.69
C LYS A 722 5.76 -14.28 -23.99
N ASN A 723 5.97 -13.00 -24.37
CA ASN A 723 7.17 -12.24 -24.02
C ASN A 723 8.47 -12.91 -24.51
N GLU A 724 8.39 -13.62 -25.64
CA GLU A 724 9.49 -14.36 -26.25
C GLU A 724 9.71 -13.84 -27.67
N MET A 725 10.59 -12.85 -27.82
CA MET A 725 10.87 -12.24 -29.11
C MET A 725 11.29 -13.31 -30.14
N THR A 726 10.53 -13.39 -31.23
CA THR A 726 10.65 -14.42 -32.27
C THR A 726 10.73 -13.75 -33.63
N VAL A 727 11.69 -14.16 -34.47
CA VAL A 727 11.72 -13.74 -35.87
C VAL A 727 10.63 -14.51 -36.61
N THR A 728 9.78 -13.81 -37.36
CA THR A 728 8.71 -14.42 -38.17
C THR A 728 8.90 -14.23 -39.65
N ASN A 729 9.62 -13.17 -40.06
CA ASN A 729 9.79 -12.82 -41.46
C ASN A 729 11.22 -12.40 -41.74
N ILE A 730 11.76 -12.85 -42.87
CA ILE A 730 13.06 -12.44 -43.38
C ILE A 730 12.81 -11.90 -44.78
N LEU A 731 13.29 -10.69 -45.05
CA LEU A 731 13.18 -10.06 -46.37
C LEU A 731 14.59 -9.82 -46.90
N THR A 732 14.90 -10.43 -48.04
CA THR A 732 16.19 -10.26 -48.71
C THR A 732 16.24 -8.94 -49.47
N SER A 733 17.44 -8.48 -49.81
CA SER A 733 17.63 -7.33 -50.71
C SER A 733 17.09 -7.52 -52.13
N ASP A 734 16.78 -8.77 -52.51
CA ASP A 734 16.12 -9.14 -53.79
C ASP A 734 14.59 -9.06 -53.72
N GLY A 735 14.02 -8.77 -52.54
CA GLY A 735 12.58 -8.76 -52.32
C GLY A 735 11.98 -10.15 -52.06
N GLU A 736 12.80 -11.19 -51.89
CA GLU A 736 12.31 -12.51 -51.48
C GLU A 736 11.96 -12.51 -49.99
N MET A 737 10.77 -13.01 -49.69
CA MET A 737 10.23 -13.07 -48.33
C MET A 737 10.18 -14.51 -47.84
N ALA A 738 10.90 -14.80 -46.77
CA ALA A 738 10.83 -16.08 -46.07
C ALA A 738 10.06 -15.95 -44.76
N GLU A 739 9.25 -16.95 -44.46
CA GLU A 739 8.48 -17.09 -43.23
C GLU A 739 9.20 -18.04 -42.28
N VAL A 740 9.25 -17.67 -41.00
CA VAL A 740 9.84 -18.48 -39.95
C VAL A 740 8.72 -19.01 -39.08
N THR A 741 8.62 -20.34 -38.99
CA THR A 741 7.65 -21.04 -38.16
C THR A 741 8.26 -21.42 -36.80
N GLY A 742 7.41 -21.75 -35.83
CA GLY A 742 7.82 -22.04 -34.45
C GLY A 742 8.05 -20.78 -33.61
N SER A 743 7.84 -20.87 -32.30
CA SER A 743 7.98 -19.75 -31.35
C SER A 743 8.86 -20.14 -30.17
N GLY A 744 9.51 -19.16 -29.55
CA GLY A 744 10.37 -19.36 -28.38
C GLY A 744 11.85 -19.57 -28.70
N TYR A 745 12.64 -19.76 -27.65
CA TYR A 745 14.10 -19.88 -27.71
C TYR A 745 14.54 -21.35 -27.86
N ASN A 746 14.05 -22.01 -28.92
CA ASN A 746 14.39 -23.39 -29.25
C ASN A 746 14.65 -23.56 -30.76
N GLY A 747 15.15 -24.73 -31.15
CA GLY A 747 15.35 -25.10 -32.56
C GLY A 747 14.11 -25.65 -33.24
N GLU A 748 12.92 -25.52 -32.65
CA GLU A 748 11.68 -26.08 -33.21
C GLU A 748 11.05 -25.10 -34.22
N GLY A 749 10.80 -25.58 -35.43
CA GLY A 749 10.26 -24.80 -36.53
C GLY A 749 11.23 -24.68 -37.70
N ASP A 750 10.75 -24.08 -38.79
CA ASP A 750 11.39 -24.05 -40.09
C ASP A 750 11.38 -22.66 -40.72
N VAL A 751 12.42 -22.36 -41.49
CA VAL A 751 12.45 -21.20 -42.39
C VAL A 751 11.97 -21.65 -43.77
N LEU A 752 10.89 -21.05 -44.25
CA LEU A 752 10.20 -21.40 -45.49
C LEU A 752 10.27 -20.22 -46.46
N CYS A 753 10.85 -20.43 -47.65
CA CYS A 753 10.78 -19.49 -48.76
C CYS A 753 9.96 -20.14 -49.88
N ASN A 754 8.89 -19.50 -50.37
CA ASN A 754 7.98 -20.09 -51.37
C ASN A 754 7.48 -21.51 -51.03
N HIS A 755 7.27 -21.80 -49.73
CA HIS A 755 6.86 -23.10 -49.19
C HIS A 755 7.94 -24.21 -49.25
N GLU A 756 9.17 -23.87 -49.62
CA GLU A 756 10.32 -24.78 -49.54
C GLU A 756 11.18 -24.49 -48.31
N ARG A 757 11.70 -25.54 -47.67
CA ARG A 757 12.58 -25.41 -46.49
C ARG A 757 13.93 -24.83 -46.93
N VAL A 758 14.30 -23.70 -46.34
CA VAL A 758 15.59 -23.05 -46.59
C VAL A 758 16.71 -23.82 -45.88
N THR A 759 17.75 -24.17 -46.62
CA THR A 759 19.00 -24.73 -46.10
C THR A 759 20.14 -23.76 -46.39
N TYR A 760 21.28 -23.93 -45.73
CA TYR A 760 22.41 -23.01 -45.86
C TYR A 760 22.83 -22.79 -47.33
N ASP A 761 22.81 -23.84 -48.14
CA ASP A 761 23.25 -23.80 -49.54
C ASP A 761 22.14 -23.42 -50.54
N SER A 762 20.85 -23.55 -50.19
CA SER A 762 19.76 -23.34 -51.15
C SER A 762 19.45 -21.86 -51.41
N HIS A 763 19.56 -21.00 -50.39
CA HIS A 763 19.27 -19.57 -50.49
C HIS A 763 20.39 -18.73 -49.88
N PRO A 764 21.44 -18.38 -50.65
CA PRO A 764 22.67 -17.80 -50.11
C PRO A 764 22.47 -16.44 -49.42
N ILE A 765 21.49 -15.63 -49.87
CA ILE A 765 21.22 -14.32 -49.27
C ILE A 765 20.55 -14.48 -47.90
N ILE A 766 19.59 -15.40 -47.76
CA ILE A 766 18.92 -15.69 -46.48
C ILE A 766 19.94 -16.23 -45.48
N SER A 767 20.79 -17.16 -45.90
CA SER A 767 21.90 -17.68 -45.09
C SER A 767 22.84 -16.56 -44.64
N LYS A 768 23.13 -15.58 -45.50
CA LYS A 768 23.97 -14.43 -45.17
C LYS A 768 23.33 -13.50 -44.13
N ILE A 769 22.01 -13.28 -44.20
CA ILE A 769 21.27 -12.49 -43.20
C ILE A 769 21.38 -13.15 -41.82
N ILE A 770 21.21 -14.47 -41.77
CA ILE A 770 21.27 -15.25 -40.53
C ILE A 770 22.70 -15.33 -39.99
N GLU A 771 23.70 -15.44 -40.87
CA GLU A 771 25.11 -15.37 -40.51
C GLU A 771 25.45 -14.03 -39.84
N VAL A 772 25.01 -12.90 -40.42
CA VAL A 772 25.18 -11.57 -39.80
C VAL A 772 24.50 -11.54 -38.42
N GLY A 773 23.27 -12.03 -38.34
CA GLY A 773 22.48 -12.04 -37.10
C GLY A 773 23.02 -12.95 -35.99
N ALA A 774 23.73 -14.03 -36.34
CA ALA A 774 24.33 -14.97 -35.40
C ALA A 774 25.74 -14.57 -34.96
N VAL A 775 26.55 -14.00 -35.85
CA VAL A 775 27.94 -13.60 -35.55
C VAL A 775 27.98 -12.25 -34.82
N CYS A 776 27.21 -11.27 -35.29
CA CYS A 776 27.06 -9.97 -34.64
C CYS A 776 26.02 -10.07 -33.50
N ASN A 777 26.31 -10.90 -32.49
CA ASN A 777 25.35 -11.26 -31.45
C ASN A 777 26.04 -11.62 -30.13
N ASN A 778 25.50 -11.15 -29.01
CA ASN A 778 26.05 -11.44 -27.69
C ASN A 778 25.17 -12.39 -26.88
N ALA A 779 23.95 -12.67 -27.32
CA ALA A 779 23.06 -13.61 -26.67
C ALA A 779 23.51 -15.06 -26.87
N GLU A 780 23.14 -15.89 -25.90
CA GLU A 780 23.36 -17.33 -25.90
C GLU A 780 22.10 -18.02 -25.38
N ILE A 781 21.74 -19.16 -25.99
CA ILE A 781 20.59 -19.96 -25.58
C ILE A 781 21.14 -21.25 -24.96
N ILE A 782 20.94 -21.44 -23.66
CA ILE A 782 21.38 -22.62 -22.93
C ILE A 782 20.13 -23.28 -22.33
N ASN A 783 19.89 -24.56 -22.63
CA ASN A 783 18.72 -25.31 -22.16
C ASN A 783 17.38 -24.59 -22.43
N SER A 784 17.24 -23.98 -23.61
CA SER A 784 16.08 -23.16 -24.01
C SER A 784 15.81 -21.92 -23.13
N GLN A 785 16.74 -21.56 -22.25
CA GLN A 785 16.74 -20.27 -21.57
C GLN A 785 17.66 -19.30 -22.30
N LEU A 786 17.13 -18.11 -22.57
CA LEU A 786 17.89 -17.04 -23.17
C LEU A 786 18.76 -16.34 -22.12
N ARG A 787 20.05 -16.20 -22.41
CA ARG A 787 20.96 -15.26 -21.75
C ARG A 787 21.31 -14.14 -22.72
N GLY A 788 21.07 -12.89 -22.33
CA GLY A 788 21.28 -11.72 -23.19
C GLY A 788 19.97 -11.08 -23.65
N GLN A 789 20.02 -10.23 -24.69
CA GLN A 789 18.84 -9.46 -25.12
C GLN A 789 17.83 -10.32 -25.89
N PRO A 790 16.51 -10.21 -25.62
CA PRO A 790 15.45 -10.94 -26.35
C PRO A 790 15.53 -10.83 -27.87
N THR A 791 15.81 -9.62 -28.38
CA THR A 791 15.95 -9.36 -29.83
C THR A 791 17.14 -10.10 -30.44
N GLU A 792 18.22 -10.26 -29.68
CA GLU A 792 19.40 -11.01 -30.10
C GLU A 792 19.18 -12.52 -29.99
N GLY A 793 18.52 -12.98 -28.94
CA GLY A 793 18.10 -14.37 -28.77
C GLY A 793 17.23 -14.86 -29.92
N ALA A 794 16.32 -14.01 -30.40
CA ALA A 794 15.47 -14.30 -31.56
C ALA A 794 16.29 -14.66 -32.82
N LEU A 795 17.43 -14.00 -33.04
CA LEU A 795 18.31 -14.25 -34.19
C LEU A 795 19.06 -15.59 -34.04
N ILE A 796 19.50 -15.92 -32.82
CA ILE A 796 20.12 -17.21 -32.53
C ILE A 796 19.09 -18.34 -32.71
N ALA A 797 17.86 -18.16 -32.25
CA ALA A 797 16.80 -19.14 -32.42
C ALA A 797 16.53 -19.45 -33.91
N VAL A 798 16.54 -18.45 -34.80
CA VAL A 798 16.47 -18.68 -36.25
C VAL A 798 17.64 -19.48 -36.78
N ALA A 799 18.86 -19.18 -36.33
CA ALA A 799 20.04 -19.95 -36.72
C ALA A 799 19.92 -21.41 -36.26
N MET A 800 19.37 -21.67 -35.07
CA MET A 800 19.09 -23.02 -34.58
C MET A 800 18.04 -23.75 -35.44
N LYS A 801 16.97 -23.07 -35.86
CA LYS A 801 15.93 -23.63 -36.76
C LYS A 801 16.47 -24.01 -38.15
N MET A 802 17.54 -23.35 -38.60
CA MET A 802 18.27 -23.75 -39.81
C MET A 802 19.34 -24.83 -39.58
N ASN A 803 19.40 -25.44 -38.40
CA ASN A 803 20.45 -26.39 -37.98
C ASN A 803 21.86 -25.78 -37.99
N LEU A 804 21.98 -24.49 -37.67
CA LEU A 804 23.27 -23.75 -37.57
C LEU A 804 23.55 -23.20 -36.16
N PRO A 805 23.43 -24.00 -35.07
CA PRO A 805 23.58 -23.50 -33.70
C PRO A 805 24.99 -22.97 -33.38
N HIS A 806 26.03 -23.56 -33.99
CA HIS A 806 27.44 -23.22 -33.72
C HIS A 806 28.05 -22.27 -34.76
N LEU A 807 27.25 -21.56 -35.56
CA LEU A 807 27.75 -20.70 -36.64
C LEU A 807 28.69 -19.61 -36.11
N ARG A 808 28.39 -19.04 -34.94
CA ARG A 808 29.24 -18.06 -34.26
C ARG A 808 30.63 -18.61 -33.94
N GLU A 809 30.74 -19.89 -33.57
CA GLU A 809 32.01 -20.51 -33.20
C GLU A 809 32.95 -20.69 -34.40
N GLN A 810 32.46 -20.56 -35.64
CA GLN A 810 33.29 -20.66 -36.83
C GLN A 810 34.10 -19.37 -37.11
N PHE A 811 33.78 -18.28 -36.40
CA PHE A 811 34.42 -16.97 -36.55
C PHE A 811 35.20 -16.60 -35.28
N HIS A 812 36.36 -15.98 -35.48
CA HIS A 812 37.12 -15.33 -34.43
C HIS A 812 36.76 -13.84 -34.40
N ARG A 813 36.15 -13.36 -33.32
CA ARG A 813 35.78 -11.94 -33.16
C ARG A 813 36.99 -11.16 -32.67
N GLU A 814 37.50 -10.26 -33.50
CA GLU A 814 38.68 -9.45 -33.19
C GLU A 814 38.30 -8.16 -32.48
N ARG A 815 37.19 -7.54 -32.92
CA ARG A 815 36.73 -6.26 -32.36
C ARG A 815 35.21 -6.18 -32.39
N GLU A 816 34.66 -5.55 -31.37
CA GLU A 816 33.23 -5.30 -31.23
C GLU A 816 32.96 -3.81 -30.99
N TRP A 817 31.88 -3.32 -31.61
CA TRP A 817 31.24 -2.05 -31.29
C TRP A 817 29.84 -2.37 -30.74
N PRO A 818 29.63 -2.23 -29.42
CA PRO A 818 28.35 -2.56 -28.80
C PRO A 818 27.25 -1.60 -29.26
N PHE A 819 26.00 -2.04 -29.13
CA PHE A 819 24.84 -1.21 -29.45
C PHE A 819 24.79 0.06 -28.58
N SER A 820 24.70 1.23 -29.23
CA SER A 820 24.41 2.52 -28.57
C SER A 820 23.08 3.09 -29.06
N HIS A 821 22.30 3.72 -28.17
CA HIS A 821 21.04 4.38 -28.53
C HIS A 821 21.25 5.58 -29.46
N GLU A 822 22.41 6.24 -29.39
CA GLU A 822 22.76 7.36 -30.28
C GLU A 822 23.01 6.87 -31.70
N ASN A 823 23.74 5.75 -31.83
CA ASN A 823 24.16 5.19 -33.11
C ASN A 823 23.10 4.27 -33.73
N LYS A 824 22.27 3.60 -32.92
CA LYS A 824 21.22 2.63 -33.30
C LYS A 824 21.70 1.44 -34.15
N TRP A 825 22.98 1.07 -34.05
CA TRP A 825 23.56 -0.13 -34.67
C TRP A 825 24.60 -0.78 -33.76
N MET A 826 24.91 -2.04 -34.04
CA MET A 826 25.97 -2.85 -33.44
C MET A 826 26.82 -3.45 -34.57
N ALA A 827 28.14 -3.51 -34.38
CA ALA A 827 29.04 -4.12 -35.35
C ALA A 827 30.06 -5.04 -34.70
N VAL A 828 30.46 -6.09 -35.42
CA VAL A 828 31.49 -7.03 -35.02
C VAL A 828 32.43 -7.25 -36.20
N GLN A 829 33.72 -7.01 -35.97
CA GLN A 829 34.78 -7.36 -36.90
C GLN A 829 35.31 -8.74 -36.53
N CYS A 830 35.31 -9.63 -37.50
CA CYS A 830 35.69 -11.03 -37.30
C CYS A 830 36.42 -11.59 -38.52
N SER A 831 37.25 -12.59 -38.27
CA SER A 831 37.91 -13.41 -39.28
C SER A 831 37.42 -14.87 -39.19
N PRO A 832 37.19 -15.57 -40.31
CA PRO A 832 36.90 -17.00 -40.28
C PRO A 832 38.05 -17.76 -39.61
N LYS A 833 37.77 -18.72 -38.73
CA LYS A 833 38.81 -19.46 -37.99
C LYS A 833 39.85 -20.15 -38.89
N TYR A 834 39.43 -20.56 -40.09
CA TYR A 834 40.29 -21.23 -41.07
C TYR A 834 41.03 -20.27 -42.01
N ASN A 835 40.76 -18.96 -41.96
CA ASN A 835 41.39 -17.95 -42.78
C ASN A 835 41.49 -16.59 -42.04
N LEU A 836 42.46 -16.47 -41.15
CA LEU A 836 42.67 -15.29 -40.30
C LEU A 836 43.02 -14.00 -41.07
N ASN A 837 43.41 -14.10 -42.35
CA ASN A 837 43.72 -12.93 -43.18
C ASN A 837 42.49 -12.29 -43.82
N GLU A 838 41.32 -12.94 -43.76
CA GLU A 838 40.08 -12.42 -44.32
C GLU A 838 39.26 -11.71 -43.25
N ILE A 839 39.33 -10.38 -43.23
CA ILE A 839 38.60 -9.54 -42.27
C ILE A 839 37.21 -9.25 -42.82
N ARG A 840 36.18 -9.60 -42.04
CA ARG A 840 34.77 -9.28 -42.32
C ARG A 840 34.19 -8.44 -41.20
N LEU A 841 33.35 -7.47 -41.56
CA LEU A 841 32.60 -6.63 -40.65
C LEU A 841 31.11 -6.96 -40.80
N TYR A 842 30.48 -7.43 -39.72
CA TYR A 842 29.05 -7.69 -39.65
C TYR A 842 28.35 -6.61 -38.83
N VAL A 843 27.29 -6.03 -39.39
CA VAL A 843 26.58 -4.89 -38.79
C VAL A 843 25.08 -5.17 -38.77
N LYS A 844 24.44 -4.89 -37.63
CA LYS A 844 22.99 -4.94 -37.49
C LYS A 844 22.47 -3.67 -36.82
N GLY A 845 21.29 -3.21 -37.20
CA GLY A 845 20.73 -1.99 -36.62
C GLY A 845 19.41 -1.54 -37.24
N SER A 846 19.03 -0.29 -36.97
CA SER A 846 17.87 0.32 -37.63
C SER A 846 18.11 0.50 -39.14
N ILE A 847 17.09 0.23 -39.95
CA ILE A 847 17.16 0.31 -41.43
C ILE A 847 17.72 1.66 -41.92
N GLU A 848 17.30 2.77 -41.33
CA GLU A 848 17.74 4.12 -41.70
C GLU A 848 19.26 4.30 -41.55
N GLN A 849 19.82 3.84 -40.42
CA GLN A 849 21.25 3.96 -40.15
C GLN A 849 22.06 2.98 -40.99
N ILE A 850 21.57 1.75 -41.16
CA ILE A 850 22.26 0.74 -41.98
C ILE A 850 22.32 1.17 -43.44
N LEU A 851 21.22 1.68 -44.00
CA LEU A 851 21.21 2.21 -45.38
C LEU A 851 22.12 3.43 -45.53
N ARG A 852 22.20 4.31 -44.52
CA ARG A 852 23.12 5.46 -44.54
C ARG A 852 24.58 5.05 -44.55
N LEU A 853 24.92 3.94 -43.88
CA LEU A 853 26.29 3.41 -43.83
C LEU A 853 26.61 2.50 -45.03
N SER A 854 25.60 2.00 -45.75
CA SER A 854 25.77 1.08 -46.87
C SER A 854 25.97 1.81 -48.19
N LYS A 855 27.03 1.47 -48.93
CA LYS A 855 27.25 1.98 -50.30
C LYS A 855 26.72 1.03 -51.37
N ARG A 856 26.48 -0.23 -51.01
CA ARG A 856 26.10 -1.29 -51.93
C ARG A 856 24.99 -2.16 -51.34
N TYR A 857 24.36 -2.97 -52.18
CA TYR A 857 23.43 -4.02 -51.75
C TYR A 857 23.66 -5.29 -52.58
N ILE A 858 23.19 -6.45 -52.09
CA ILE A 858 23.28 -7.72 -52.83
C ILE A 858 22.09 -7.84 -53.78
N HIS A 859 22.35 -8.14 -55.05
CA HIS A 859 21.33 -8.49 -56.03
C HIS A 859 21.69 -9.77 -56.77
N HIS A 860 20.88 -10.83 -56.66
CA HIS A 860 21.14 -12.14 -57.27
C HIS A 860 22.57 -12.66 -57.02
N GLY A 861 23.08 -12.50 -55.79
CA GLY A 861 24.43 -12.91 -55.39
C GLY A 861 25.57 -11.99 -55.86
N THR A 862 25.28 -10.91 -56.60
CA THR A 862 26.26 -9.90 -57.02
C THR A 862 26.08 -8.59 -56.26
N THR A 863 27.15 -7.84 -56.02
CA THR A 863 27.10 -6.61 -55.22
C THR A 863 26.92 -5.39 -56.13
N ILE A 864 25.81 -4.65 -56.00
CA ILE A 864 25.47 -3.46 -56.82
C ILE A 864 25.52 -2.18 -55.97
N ALA A 865 25.84 -1.03 -56.56
CA ALA A 865 25.82 0.25 -55.87
C ALA A 865 24.40 0.66 -55.42
N LEU A 866 24.26 1.13 -54.19
CA LEU A 866 22.99 1.59 -53.63
C LEU A 866 22.68 3.01 -54.12
N ASN A 867 21.51 3.21 -54.73
CA ASN A 867 21.00 4.52 -55.12
C ASN A 867 19.88 5.00 -54.17
N ASP A 868 19.59 6.29 -54.18
CA ASP A 868 18.56 6.89 -53.29
C ASP A 868 17.14 6.38 -53.58
N GLU A 869 16.88 5.89 -54.80
CA GLU A 869 15.60 5.28 -55.18
C GLU A 869 15.42 3.89 -54.54
N LYS A 870 16.41 3.00 -54.64
CA LYS A 870 16.39 1.69 -53.98
C LYS A 870 16.43 1.82 -52.47
N ALA A 871 17.18 2.78 -51.92
CA ALA A 871 17.14 3.05 -50.48
C ALA A 871 15.73 3.42 -50.00
N ARG A 872 14.98 4.22 -50.78
CA ARG A 872 13.57 4.53 -50.49
C ARG A 872 12.67 3.30 -50.60
N GLU A 873 12.88 2.45 -51.59
CA GLU A 873 12.14 1.18 -51.75
C GLU A 873 12.30 0.28 -50.52
N PHE A 874 13.53 0.06 -50.04
CA PHE A 874 13.77 -0.72 -48.82
C PHE A 874 13.14 -0.10 -47.57
N ILE A 875 13.07 1.23 -47.47
CA ILE A 875 12.35 1.91 -46.38
C ILE A 875 10.83 1.66 -46.50
N MET A 876 10.28 1.65 -47.71
CA MET A 876 8.86 1.31 -47.93
C MET A 876 8.56 -0.14 -47.55
N ASP A 877 9.42 -1.09 -47.90
CA ASP A 877 9.27 -2.50 -47.51
C ASP A 877 9.35 -2.68 -45.99
N SER A 878 10.31 -2.01 -45.35
CA SER A 878 10.41 -1.95 -43.89
C SER A 878 9.13 -1.39 -43.26
N ASN A 879 8.52 -0.36 -43.85
CA ASN A 879 7.27 0.21 -43.36
C ASN A 879 6.08 -0.75 -43.53
N GLN A 880 6.03 -1.53 -44.62
CA GLN A 880 5.01 -2.56 -44.81
C GLN A 880 5.15 -3.70 -43.79
N MET A 881 6.38 -4.16 -43.52
CA MET A 881 6.62 -5.15 -42.48
C MET A 881 6.28 -4.59 -41.08
N ALA A 882 6.66 -3.34 -40.80
CA ALA A 882 6.33 -2.69 -39.54
C ALA A 882 4.82 -2.49 -39.35
N ALA A 883 4.06 -2.27 -40.44
CA ALA A 883 2.60 -2.21 -40.39
C ALA A 883 1.95 -3.54 -39.95
N LYS A 884 2.65 -4.68 -40.12
CA LYS A 884 2.23 -5.98 -39.58
C LYS A 884 2.56 -6.16 -38.09
N GLY A 885 3.07 -5.12 -37.41
CA GLY A 885 3.46 -5.14 -36.00
C GLY A 885 4.87 -5.69 -35.75
N LEU A 886 5.68 -5.86 -36.80
CA LEU A 886 7.03 -6.42 -36.71
C LEU A 886 8.05 -5.34 -36.35
N ARG A 887 8.94 -5.63 -35.40
CA ARG A 887 10.16 -4.87 -35.13
C ARG A 887 11.22 -5.24 -36.18
N ILE A 888 11.67 -4.26 -36.95
CA ILE A 888 12.57 -4.48 -38.08
C ILE A 888 14.03 -4.30 -37.65
N LEU A 889 14.89 -5.25 -38.03
CA LEU A 889 16.34 -5.14 -37.90
C LEU A 889 16.99 -5.33 -39.26
N ALA A 890 17.77 -4.36 -39.71
CA ALA A 890 18.51 -4.42 -40.96
C ALA A 890 19.91 -5.03 -40.74
N MET A 891 20.38 -5.81 -41.71
CA MET A 891 21.65 -6.51 -41.71
C MET A 891 22.54 -6.03 -42.86
N ALA A 892 23.81 -5.78 -42.55
CA ALA A 892 24.83 -5.43 -43.54
C ALA A 892 26.16 -6.14 -43.25
N THR A 893 26.96 -6.32 -44.30
CA THR A 893 28.29 -6.92 -44.24
C THR A 893 29.28 -6.12 -45.09
N GLY A 894 30.54 -6.08 -44.69
CA GLY A 894 31.58 -5.37 -45.46
C GLY A 894 32.99 -5.67 -44.96
N THR A 895 33.97 -4.91 -45.42
CA THR A 895 35.36 -4.98 -44.95
C THR A 895 35.68 -3.88 -43.93
N SER A 896 34.98 -2.75 -44.03
CA SER A 896 35.10 -1.58 -43.14
C SER A 896 33.76 -0.87 -43.00
N LEU A 897 33.62 0.02 -42.00
CA LEU A 897 32.41 0.83 -41.80
C LEU A 897 32.09 1.75 -42.99
N GLU A 898 33.10 2.09 -43.81
CA GLU A 898 32.95 2.94 -44.99
C GLU A 898 32.58 2.16 -46.25
N ASP A 899 32.63 0.83 -46.22
CA ASP A 899 32.36 -0.06 -47.35
C ASP A 899 31.45 -1.22 -46.92
N LEU A 900 30.22 -0.86 -46.55
CA LEU A 900 29.17 -1.81 -46.16
C LEU A 900 28.22 -2.10 -47.33
N THR A 901 27.81 -3.37 -47.40
CA THR A 901 26.81 -3.90 -48.31
C THR A 901 25.58 -4.32 -47.53
N TYR A 902 24.44 -3.75 -47.88
CA TYR A 902 23.13 -4.14 -47.36
C TYR A 902 22.73 -5.54 -47.88
N VAL A 903 22.32 -6.42 -46.96
CA VAL A 903 21.97 -7.82 -47.26
C VAL A 903 20.45 -8.05 -47.20
N GLY A 904 19.79 -7.42 -46.24
CA GLY A 904 18.36 -7.61 -46.01
C GLY A 904 17.93 -7.21 -44.62
N MET A 905 16.71 -7.56 -44.25
CA MET A 905 16.13 -7.24 -42.96
C MET A 905 15.33 -8.42 -42.38
N VAL A 906 15.15 -8.42 -41.07
CA VAL A 906 14.32 -9.39 -40.35
C VAL A 906 13.23 -8.68 -39.58
N GLY A 907 12.04 -9.29 -39.57
CA GLY A 907 10.90 -8.89 -38.76
C GLY A 907 10.80 -9.75 -37.53
N ILE A 908 10.87 -9.11 -36.37
CA ILE A 908 10.85 -9.73 -35.05
C ILE A 908 9.57 -9.29 -34.34
N ILE A 909 8.83 -10.22 -33.75
CA ILE A 909 7.62 -9.92 -32.99
C ILE A 909 7.62 -10.72 -31.69
N ASP A 910 6.89 -10.21 -30.71
CA ASP A 910 6.49 -10.99 -29.54
C ASP A 910 5.21 -11.76 -29.90
N PRO A 911 5.28 -13.09 -30.11
CA PRO A 911 4.17 -13.88 -30.61
C PRO A 911 3.07 -14.03 -29.57
N GLU A 912 1.84 -14.09 -30.04
CA GLU A 912 0.66 -14.43 -29.25
C GLU A 912 0.78 -15.83 -28.59
N ARG A 913 0.20 -15.97 -27.39
CA ARG A 913 0.06 -17.29 -26.77
C ARG A 913 -0.94 -18.14 -27.57
N PRO A 914 -0.71 -19.46 -27.66
CA PRO A 914 -1.67 -20.37 -28.27
C PRO A 914 -3.03 -20.27 -27.57
N GLN A 915 -4.12 -20.49 -28.30
CA GLN A 915 -5.52 -20.50 -27.79
C GLN A 915 -6.09 -19.15 -27.31
N VAL A 916 -5.32 -18.06 -27.25
CA VAL A 916 -5.84 -16.73 -26.88
C VAL A 916 -6.93 -16.26 -27.83
N GLU A 917 -6.76 -16.45 -29.14
CA GLU A 917 -7.77 -16.05 -30.15
C GLU A 917 -9.11 -16.78 -29.92
N GLU A 918 -9.05 -18.08 -29.64
CA GLU A 918 -10.23 -18.90 -29.36
C GLU A 918 -10.91 -18.46 -28.06
N ALA A 919 -10.13 -18.28 -26.99
CA ALA A 919 -10.62 -17.82 -25.70
C ALA A 919 -11.28 -16.43 -25.79
N VAL A 920 -10.66 -15.47 -26.49
CA VAL A 920 -11.23 -14.13 -26.73
C VAL A 920 -12.55 -14.23 -27.50
N SER A 921 -12.61 -15.08 -28.53
CA SER A 921 -13.81 -15.28 -29.33
C SER A 921 -14.96 -15.86 -28.50
N GLN A 922 -14.68 -16.89 -27.69
CA GLN A 922 -15.68 -17.51 -26.81
C GLN A 922 -16.14 -16.56 -25.70
N LEU A 923 -15.22 -15.79 -25.11
CA LEU A 923 -15.55 -14.76 -24.12
C LEU A 923 -16.49 -13.69 -24.71
N LYS A 924 -16.22 -13.23 -25.94
CA LYS A 924 -17.09 -12.30 -26.65
C LYS A 924 -18.49 -12.89 -26.89
N THR A 925 -18.59 -14.15 -27.32
CA THR A 925 -19.87 -14.85 -27.46
C THR A 925 -20.61 -14.98 -26.13
N GLY A 926 -19.88 -15.20 -25.03
CA GLY A 926 -20.39 -15.26 -23.67
C GLY A 926 -20.71 -13.91 -23.02
N GLY A 927 -20.69 -12.81 -23.79
CA GLY A 927 -21.04 -11.47 -23.32
C GLY A 927 -19.93 -10.73 -22.55
N VAL A 928 -18.69 -11.22 -22.59
CA VAL A 928 -17.53 -10.59 -21.95
C VAL A 928 -16.69 -9.88 -22.99
N SER A 929 -16.55 -8.56 -22.86
CA SER A 929 -15.70 -7.77 -23.76
C SER A 929 -14.24 -7.82 -23.32
N VAL A 930 -13.31 -8.01 -24.26
CA VAL A 930 -11.87 -7.97 -23.99
C VAL A 930 -11.30 -6.66 -24.53
N LYS A 931 -10.59 -5.91 -23.68
CA LYS A 931 -9.93 -4.63 -24.01
C LYS A 931 -8.43 -4.78 -23.83
N MET A 932 -7.65 -4.39 -24.83
CA MET A 932 -6.18 -4.44 -24.77
C MET A 932 -5.63 -3.14 -24.18
N ILE A 933 -4.76 -3.27 -23.19
CA ILE A 933 -4.02 -2.16 -22.58
C ILE A 933 -2.54 -2.42 -22.79
N THR A 934 -1.80 -1.47 -23.38
CA THR A 934 -0.37 -1.68 -23.68
C THR A 934 0.44 -0.39 -23.66
N GLY A 935 1.73 -0.52 -23.33
CA GLY A 935 2.72 0.55 -23.50
C GLY A 935 3.20 0.71 -24.95
N ASP A 936 2.87 -0.23 -25.83
CA ASP A 936 3.31 -0.23 -27.23
C ASP A 936 2.74 0.94 -28.06
N ALA A 937 3.35 1.16 -29.23
CA ALA A 937 2.83 2.08 -30.22
C ALA A 937 1.52 1.57 -30.86
N GLU A 938 0.68 2.51 -31.29
CA GLU A 938 -0.65 2.26 -31.85
C GLU A 938 -0.66 1.18 -32.96
N LYS A 939 0.28 1.27 -33.91
CA LYS A 939 0.34 0.33 -35.05
C LYS A 939 0.56 -1.11 -34.60
N THR A 940 1.47 -1.33 -33.66
CA THR A 940 1.76 -2.66 -33.09
C THR A 940 0.57 -3.19 -32.30
N ALA A 941 -0.03 -2.33 -31.46
CA ALA A 941 -1.21 -2.68 -30.68
C ALA A 941 -2.39 -3.09 -31.58
N LYS A 942 -2.69 -2.31 -32.63
CA LYS A 942 -3.72 -2.63 -33.62
C LYS A 942 -3.45 -3.92 -34.37
N ALA A 943 -2.20 -4.15 -34.80
CA ALA A 943 -1.82 -5.36 -35.52
C ALA A 943 -2.07 -6.63 -34.68
N ILE A 944 -1.62 -6.63 -33.43
CA ILE A 944 -1.81 -7.78 -32.51
C ILE A 944 -3.28 -7.94 -32.14
N ALA A 945 -3.98 -6.85 -31.82
CA ALA A 945 -5.40 -6.88 -31.48
C ALA A 945 -6.28 -7.39 -32.64
N THR A 946 -5.90 -7.12 -33.89
CA THR A 946 -6.61 -7.64 -35.07
C THR A 946 -6.41 -9.16 -35.21
N ARG A 947 -5.18 -9.66 -35.00
CA ARG A 947 -4.89 -11.10 -35.03
C ARG A 947 -5.65 -11.88 -33.96
N LEU A 948 -5.73 -11.32 -32.75
CA LEU A 948 -6.46 -11.89 -31.62
C LEU A 948 -7.99 -11.70 -31.71
N LYS A 949 -8.50 -11.13 -32.80
CA LYS A 949 -9.92 -10.76 -32.98
C LYS A 949 -10.47 -9.88 -31.85
N ILE A 950 -9.60 -9.10 -31.18
CA ILE A 950 -9.99 -8.08 -30.20
C ILE A 950 -10.53 -6.86 -30.92
N TYR A 951 -9.90 -6.47 -32.04
CA TYR A 951 -10.18 -5.27 -32.83
C TYR A 951 -10.80 -5.60 -34.19
N ASN A 952 -11.93 -4.95 -34.52
CA ASN A 952 -12.68 -5.18 -35.76
C ASN A 952 -12.35 -4.20 -36.90
N GLY A 953 -11.25 -3.44 -36.82
CA GLY A 953 -10.86 -2.47 -37.86
C GLY A 953 -11.41 -1.06 -37.65
N THR A 954 -12.63 -0.96 -37.11
CA THR A 954 -13.38 0.30 -36.91
C THR A 954 -13.47 0.76 -35.47
N ASP A 955 -13.01 -0.05 -34.51
CA ASP A 955 -13.16 0.25 -33.09
C ASP A 955 -12.26 1.43 -32.67
N LEU A 956 -12.60 2.08 -31.57
CA LEU A 956 -11.84 3.24 -31.10
C LEU A 956 -10.54 2.79 -30.40
N SER A 957 -9.43 3.45 -30.73
CA SER A 957 -8.13 3.29 -30.07
C SER A 957 -7.71 4.62 -29.44
N VAL A 958 -7.34 4.61 -28.15
CA VAL A 958 -7.06 5.84 -27.38
C VAL A 958 -5.61 5.81 -26.88
N SER A 959 -4.89 6.94 -26.99
CA SER A 959 -3.52 7.05 -26.48
C SER A 959 -3.48 7.40 -24.99
N GLY A 960 -2.38 7.06 -24.31
CA GLY A 960 -2.12 7.51 -22.95
C GLY A 960 -2.08 9.04 -22.80
N GLU A 961 -1.64 9.77 -23.83
CA GLU A 961 -1.60 11.24 -23.84
C GLU A 961 -3.02 11.82 -23.89
N ASP A 962 -3.89 11.25 -24.73
CA ASP A 962 -5.30 11.62 -24.78
C ASP A 962 -5.99 11.39 -23.43
N LEU A 963 -5.67 10.27 -22.75
CA LEU A 963 -6.21 9.93 -21.42
C LEU A 963 -5.80 10.93 -20.31
N ASP A 964 -4.69 11.66 -20.48
CA ASP A 964 -4.27 12.70 -19.54
C ASP A 964 -4.98 14.02 -19.75
N HIS A 965 -5.43 14.28 -20.97
CA HIS A 965 -6.22 15.46 -21.31
C HIS A 965 -7.73 15.28 -21.08
N MET A 966 -8.20 14.03 -20.97
CA MET A 966 -9.62 13.72 -20.70
C MET A 966 -9.99 13.93 -19.23
N SER A 967 -11.16 14.54 -19.00
CA SER A 967 -11.77 14.55 -17.67
C SER A 967 -12.33 13.16 -17.31
N ALA A 968 -12.59 12.90 -16.02
CA ALA A 968 -13.13 11.61 -15.58
C ALA A 968 -14.51 11.29 -16.20
N THR A 969 -15.33 12.31 -16.48
CA THR A 969 -16.64 12.14 -17.13
C THR A 969 -16.50 11.84 -18.63
N ASP A 970 -15.58 12.50 -19.31
CA ASP A 970 -15.33 12.26 -20.74
C ASP A 970 -14.78 10.85 -20.96
N LEU A 971 -13.87 10.42 -20.07
CA LEU A 971 -13.32 9.08 -20.10
C LEU A 971 -14.41 8.02 -19.91
N GLN A 972 -15.38 8.23 -19.01
CA GLN A 972 -16.50 7.29 -18.85
C GLN A 972 -17.25 7.10 -20.17
N HIS A 973 -17.58 8.16 -20.92
CA HIS A 973 -18.31 8.00 -22.18
C HIS A 973 -17.52 7.24 -23.26
N ILE A 974 -16.20 7.42 -23.30
CA ILE A 974 -15.32 6.88 -24.34
C ILE A 974 -14.87 5.45 -24.02
N VAL A 975 -14.68 5.11 -22.73
CA VAL A 975 -14.03 3.86 -22.30
C VAL A 975 -14.81 2.61 -22.72
N SER A 976 -16.13 2.69 -22.87
CA SER A 976 -16.96 1.57 -23.34
C SER A 976 -16.74 1.28 -24.83
N GLN A 977 -16.55 2.32 -25.65
CA GLN A 977 -16.32 2.23 -27.10
C GLN A 977 -14.87 1.87 -27.45
N ALA A 978 -13.91 2.27 -26.61
CA ALA A 978 -12.50 2.00 -26.83
C ALA A 978 -12.16 0.51 -26.59
N THR A 979 -11.49 -0.12 -27.55
CA THR A 979 -11.02 -1.53 -27.44
C THR A 979 -9.52 -1.63 -27.20
N ILE A 980 -8.76 -0.60 -27.59
CA ILE A 980 -7.30 -0.56 -27.46
C ILE A 980 -6.89 0.73 -26.76
N PHE A 981 -6.08 0.60 -25.71
CA PHE A 981 -5.35 1.70 -25.08
C PHE A 981 -3.86 1.48 -25.29
N TYR A 982 -3.17 2.46 -25.88
CA TYR A 982 -1.75 2.34 -26.26
C TYR A 982 -0.91 3.46 -25.63
N ARG A 983 0.40 3.25 -25.48
CA ARG A 983 1.31 4.13 -24.71
C ARG A 983 0.79 4.46 -23.29
N VAL A 984 0.24 3.46 -22.62
CA VAL A 984 -0.44 3.60 -21.33
C VAL A 984 0.55 3.50 -20.17
N SER A 985 0.47 4.42 -19.21
CA SER A 985 1.23 4.39 -17.95
C SER A 985 0.50 3.61 -16.84
N PRO A 986 1.17 3.18 -15.76
CA PRO A 986 0.50 2.51 -14.63
C PRO A 986 -0.68 3.30 -14.05
N LYS A 987 -0.56 4.65 -13.99
CA LYS A 987 -1.64 5.54 -13.53
C LYS A 987 -2.86 5.48 -14.45
N HIS A 988 -2.64 5.37 -15.76
CA HIS A 988 -3.71 5.26 -16.74
C HIS A 988 -4.44 3.91 -16.63
N LYS A 989 -3.75 2.81 -16.32
CA LYS A 989 -4.38 1.50 -16.09
C LYS A 989 -5.45 1.58 -15.00
N VAL A 990 -5.13 2.23 -13.87
CA VAL A 990 -6.10 2.47 -12.78
C VAL A 990 -7.24 3.41 -13.21
N LYS A 991 -6.95 4.48 -13.96
CA LYS A 991 -8.00 5.38 -14.51
C LYS A 991 -8.98 4.63 -15.41
N ILE A 992 -8.50 3.73 -16.27
CA ILE A 992 -9.34 2.93 -17.19
C ILE A 992 -10.25 1.99 -16.39
N VAL A 993 -9.68 1.24 -15.43
CA VAL A 993 -10.43 0.31 -14.58
C VAL A 993 -11.53 1.05 -13.80
N THR A 994 -11.19 2.17 -13.16
CA THR A 994 -12.15 2.97 -12.38
C THR A 994 -13.24 3.61 -13.24
N ALA A 995 -12.93 4.04 -14.46
CA ALA A 995 -13.93 4.56 -15.40
C ALA A 995 -14.92 3.47 -15.86
N LEU A 996 -14.45 2.26 -16.12
CA LEU A 996 -15.31 1.11 -16.45
C LEU A 996 -16.20 0.72 -15.26
N GLN A 997 -15.64 0.66 -14.05
CA GLN A 997 -16.38 0.40 -12.82
C GLN A 997 -17.47 1.45 -12.57
N ALA A 998 -17.18 2.73 -12.83
CA ALA A 998 -18.14 3.82 -12.68
C ALA A 998 -19.35 3.70 -13.64
N GLN A 999 -19.20 3.02 -14.78
CA GLN A 999 -20.31 2.69 -15.68
C GLN A 999 -21.10 1.44 -15.25
N GLY A 1000 -20.70 0.79 -14.16
CA GLY A 1000 -21.34 -0.43 -13.66
C GLY A 1000 -20.82 -1.73 -14.31
N HIS A 1001 -19.73 -1.68 -15.05
CA HIS A 1001 -19.05 -2.89 -15.52
C HIS A 1001 -18.29 -3.56 -14.35
N ILE A 1002 -18.37 -4.89 -14.29
CA ILE A 1002 -17.46 -5.70 -13.46
C ILE A 1002 -16.22 -5.97 -14.27
N VAL A 1003 -15.09 -5.46 -13.79
CA VAL A 1003 -13.82 -5.40 -14.53
C VAL A 1003 -12.84 -6.41 -13.97
N GLY A 1004 -12.42 -7.35 -14.81
CA GLY A 1004 -11.22 -8.17 -14.58
C GLY A 1004 -10.01 -7.48 -15.20
N MET A 1005 -8.91 -7.37 -14.47
CA MET A 1005 -7.63 -6.90 -15.00
C MET A 1005 -6.64 -8.07 -15.02
N THR A 1006 -5.93 -8.28 -16.12
CA THR A 1006 -4.82 -9.25 -16.20
C THR A 1006 -3.48 -8.53 -16.36
N GLY A 1007 -2.43 -9.05 -15.72
CA GLY A 1007 -1.09 -8.49 -15.83
C GLY A 1007 -0.01 -9.36 -15.17
N ASP A 1008 1.24 -9.07 -15.48
CA ASP A 1008 2.42 -9.82 -15.05
C ASP A 1008 3.45 -8.93 -14.33
N GLY A 1009 3.68 -7.69 -14.78
CA GLY A 1009 4.68 -6.77 -14.22
C GLY A 1009 4.20 -5.88 -13.06
N VAL A 1010 5.09 -5.39 -12.18
CA VAL A 1010 4.72 -4.60 -10.97
C VAL A 1010 3.90 -3.35 -11.31
N ASN A 1011 4.08 -2.82 -12.51
CA ASN A 1011 3.27 -1.74 -13.09
C ASN A 1011 1.76 -2.04 -13.10
N ASP A 1012 1.37 -3.31 -13.10
CA ASP A 1012 0.00 -3.78 -13.07
C ASP A 1012 -0.54 -3.99 -11.66
N ALA A 1013 0.31 -4.13 -10.64
CA ALA A 1013 -0.12 -4.48 -9.28
C ALA A 1013 -1.21 -3.55 -8.72
N VAL A 1014 -1.06 -2.24 -8.92
CA VAL A 1014 -2.06 -1.25 -8.46
C VAL A 1014 -3.37 -1.39 -9.25
N ALA A 1015 -3.30 -1.64 -10.56
CA ALA A 1015 -4.48 -1.83 -11.39
C ALA A 1015 -5.19 -3.17 -11.11
N LEU A 1016 -4.42 -4.24 -10.86
CA LEU A 1016 -4.91 -5.56 -10.43
C LEU A 1016 -5.68 -5.45 -9.11
N LYS A 1017 -5.15 -4.69 -8.15
CA LYS A 1017 -5.80 -4.46 -6.85
C LYS A 1017 -7.04 -3.56 -6.95
N ALA A 1018 -7.03 -2.60 -7.89
CA ALA A 1018 -8.14 -1.70 -8.15
C ALA A 1018 -9.33 -2.38 -8.83
N ALA A 1019 -9.05 -3.38 -9.67
CA ALA A 1019 -10.06 -4.12 -10.41
C ALA A 1019 -10.99 -4.89 -9.46
N ASP A 1020 -12.18 -5.23 -9.95
CA ASP A 1020 -13.07 -6.14 -9.20
C ASP A 1020 -12.44 -7.52 -9.08
N ILE A 1021 -11.60 -7.88 -10.07
CA ILE A 1021 -10.78 -9.10 -10.07
C ILE A 1021 -9.42 -8.81 -10.69
N GLY A 1022 -8.37 -8.94 -9.88
CA GLY A 1022 -7.00 -9.01 -10.39
C GLY A 1022 -6.62 -10.44 -10.79
N ILE A 1023 -6.05 -10.63 -11.98
CA ILE A 1023 -5.57 -11.92 -12.49
C ILE A 1023 -4.07 -11.80 -12.80
N ALA A 1024 -3.24 -12.58 -12.12
CA ALA A 1024 -1.80 -12.60 -12.33
C ALA A 1024 -1.34 -13.86 -13.07
N MET A 1025 -0.29 -13.71 -13.88
CA MET A 1025 0.45 -14.81 -14.47
C MET A 1025 1.26 -15.55 -13.37
N GLY A 1026 1.26 -16.88 -13.38
CA GLY A 1026 1.90 -17.73 -12.37
C GLY A 1026 3.39 -17.99 -12.64
N GLN A 1027 3.83 -18.09 -13.89
CA GLN A 1027 5.24 -18.30 -14.23
C GLN A 1027 5.93 -16.97 -14.53
N THR A 1028 5.41 -16.21 -15.48
CA THR A 1028 5.95 -14.92 -15.93
C THR A 1028 5.60 -13.76 -15.01
N GLY A 1029 4.55 -13.89 -14.19
CA GLY A 1029 4.12 -12.81 -13.29
C GLY A 1029 5.06 -12.59 -12.12
N THR A 1030 5.32 -11.33 -11.82
CA THR A 1030 6.07 -10.87 -10.65
C THR A 1030 5.32 -11.21 -9.37
N ASP A 1031 6.06 -11.36 -8.26
CA ASP A 1031 5.45 -11.66 -6.97
C ASP A 1031 4.55 -10.53 -6.47
N VAL A 1032 4.83 -9.26 -6.84
CA VAL A 1032 3.89 -8.16 -6.54
C VAL A 1032 2.56 -8.41 -7.25
N CYS A 1033 2.58 -8.80 -8.52
CA CYS A 1033 1.36 -9.07 -9.26
C CYS A 1033 0.61 -10.27 -8.70
N LYS A 1034 1.31 -11.37 -8.40
CA LYS A 1034 0.71 -12.54 -7.75
C LYS A 1034 0.12 -12.20 -6.38
N GLU A 1035 0.75 -11.28 -5.66
CA GLU A 1035 0.26 -10.88 -4.36
C GLU A 1035 -0.94 -9.92 -4.45
N ALA A 1036 -0.89 -8.97 -5.38
CA ALA A 1036 -1.93 -7.99 -5.67
C ALA A 1036 -3.18 -8.62 -6.29
N ALA A 1037 -3.01 -9.65 -7.12
CA ALA A 1037 -4.08 -10.34 -7.81
C ALA A 1037 -4.94 -11.17 -6.86
N ASP A 1038 -6.16 -11.41 -7.31
CA ASP A 1038 -7.14 -12.26 -6.65
C ASP A 1038 -7.13 -13.69 -7.17
N MET A 1039 -6.66 -13.87 -8.40
CA MET A 1039 -6.47 -15.15 -9.07
C MET A 1039 -5.06 -15.23 -9.67
N ILE A 1040 -4.46 -16.42 -9.62
CA ILE A 1040 -3.17 -16.73 -10.23
C ILE A 1040 -3.36 -17.87 -11.25
N LEU A 1041 -2.85 -17.69 -12.47
CA LEU A 1041 -2.86 -18.69 -13.54
C LEU A 1041 -1.57 -19.51 -13.48
N VAL A 1042 -1.62 -20.76 -13.03
CA VAL A 1042 -0.40 -21.56 -12.74
C VAL A 1042 0.49 -21.77 -13.97
N LYS A 1043 -0.10 -21.89 -15.16
CA LYS A 1043 0.59 -22.13 -16.44
C LYS A 1043 0.56 -20.96 -17.42
N ASP A 1044 0.16 -19.77 -16.99
CA ASP A 1044 0.14 -18.59 -17.86
C ASP A 1044 -0.73 -18.76 -19.12
N ASP A 1045 -1.80 -19.55 -19.00
CA ASP A 1045 -2.73 -19.81 -20.08
C ASP A 1045 -3.97 -18.90 -19.96
N PHE A 1046 -4.22 -18.09 -20.99
CA PHE A 1046 -5.39 -17.22 -21.04
C PHE A 1046 -6.71 -18.02 -21.11
N TYR A 1047 -6.67 -19.25 -21.66
CA TYR A 1047 -7.83 -20.14 -21.69
C TYR A 1047 -8.34 -20.46 -20.27
N THR A 1048 -7.44 -20.55 -19.28
CA THR A 1048 -7.79 -20.78 -17.88
C THR A 1048 -8.69 -19.67 -17.32
N ILE A 1049 -8.57 -18.43 -17.78
CA ILE A 1049 -9.47 -17.33 -17.39
C ILE A 1049 -10.90 -17.62 -17.84
N MET A 1050 -11.06 -18.06 -19.09
CA MET A 1050 -12.36 -18.43 -19.64
C MET A 1050 -12.97 -19.59 -18.86
N ALA A 1051 -12.20 -20.64 -18.58
CA ALA A 1051 -12.63 -21.77 -17.77
C ALA A 1051 -13.03 -21.35 -16.34
N ALA A 1052 -12.32 -20.39 -15.73
CA ALA A 1052 -12.68 -19.87 -14.42
C ALA A 1052 -13.96 -19.02 -14.44
N ILE A 1053 -14.18 -18.23 -15.50
CA ILE A 1053 -15.44 -17.48 -15.69
C ILE A 1053 -16.62 -18.44 -15.90
N GLU A 1054 -16.44 -19.52 -16.66
CA GLU A 1054 -17.43 -20.59 -16.84
C GLU A 1054 -17.85 -21.18 -15.48
N GLU A 1055 -16.88 -21.59 -14.66
CA GLU A 1055 -17.13 -22.13 -13.32
C GLU A 1055 -17.79 -21.07 -12.40
N GLY A 1056 -17.34 -19.81 -12.46
CA GLY A 1056 -17.93 -18.70 -11.70
C GLY A 1056 -19.40 -18.46 -12.06
N LYS A 1057 -19.75 -18.48 -13.36
CA LYS A 1057 -21.13 -18.36 -13.85
C LYS A 1057 -22.00 -19.53 -13.38
N ALA A 1058 -21.47 -20.76 -13.42
CA ALA A 1058 -22.16 -21.94 -12.93
C ALA A 1058 -22.47 -21.84 -11.42
N ILE A 1059 -21.50 -21.41 -10.62
CA ILE A 1059 -21.65 -21.21 -9.18
C ILE A 1059 -22.68 -20.12 -8.88
N PHE A 1060 -22.60 -18.99 -9.57
CA PHE A 1060 -23.58 -17.91 -9.41
C PHE A 1060 -25.00 -18.37 -9.74
N HIS A 1061 -25.17 -19.15 -10.82
CA HIS A 1061 -26.45 -19.74 -11.18
C HIS A 1061 -26.99 -20.67 -10.07
N ASN A 1062 -26.11 -21.50 -9.50
CA ASN A 1062 -26.46 -22.43 -8.43
C ASN A 1062 -26.86 -21.70 -7.14
N ILE A 1063 -26.11 -20.66 -6.74
CA ILE A 1063 -26.45 -19.79 -5.60
C ILE A 1063 -27.82 -19.15 -5.82
N ARG A 1064 -28.09 -18.63 -7.02
CA ARG A 1064 -29.38 -18.01 -7.34
C ARG A 1064 -30.55 -19.00 -7.25
N ASN A 1065 -30.36 -20.24 -7.69
CA ASN A 1065 -31.39 -21.28 -7.59
C ASN A 1065 -31.66 -21.67 -6.13
N PHE A 1066 -30.61 -21.78 -5.31
CA PHE A 1066 -30.76 -22.00 -3.88
C PHE A 1066 -31.49 -20.84 -3.18
N VAL A 1067 -31.08 -19.59 -3.43
CA VAL A 1067 -31.74 -18.42 -2.84
C VAL A 1067 -33.23 -18.42 -3.20
N ARG A 1068 -33.59 -18.74 -4.44
CA ARG A 1068 -35.00 -18.87 -4.85
C ARG A 1068 -35.75 -19.96 -4.08
N PHE A 1069 -35.11 -21.11 -3.88
CA PHE A 1069 -35.68 -22.20 -3.09
C PHE A 1069 -35.94 -21.75 -1.65
N GLN A 1070 -34.95 -21.17 -0.97
CA GLN A 1070 -35.06 -20.71 0.43
C GLN A 1070 -36.09 -19.59 0.60
N LEU A 1071 -36.14 -18.65 -0.34
CA LEU A 1071 -37.13 -17.58 -0.30
C LEU A 1071 -38.54 -18.11 -0.55
N SER A 1072 -38.72 -19.13 -1.39
CA SER A 1072 -40.02 -19.75 -1.61
C SER A 1072 -40.57 -20.40 -0.33
N THR A 1073 -39.74 -21.10 0.45
CA THR A 1073 -40.17 -21.70 1.72
C THR A 1073 -40.51 -20.64 2.76
N SER A 1074 -39.70 -19.59 2.84
CA SER A 1074 -39.92 -18.44 3.74
C SER A 1074 -41.22 -17.68 3.41
N ILE A 1075 -41.49 -17.41 2.12
CA ILE A 1075 -42.73 -16.75 1.66
C ILE A 1075 -43.95 -17.63 1.95
N ALA A 1076 -43.85 -18.95 1.75
CA ALA A 1076 -44.94 -19.88 2.05
C ALA A 1076 -45.27 -19.90 3.56
N ALA A 1077 -44.25 -19.96 4.42
CA ALA A 1077 -44.42 -19.91 5.88
C ALA A 1077 -45.06 -18.60 6.35
N LEU A 1078 -44.55 -17.45 5.86
CA LEU A 1078 -45.10 -16.13 6.17
C LEU A 1078 -46.57 -16.00 5.71
N SER A 1079 -46.87 -16.46 4.49
CA SER A 1079 -48.23 -16.42 3.94
C SER A 1079 -49.20 -17.30 4.74
N LEU A 1080 -48.77 -18.51 5.13
CA LEU A 1080 -49.58 -19.45 5.91
C LEU A 1080 -49.96 -18.87 7.28
N ILE A 1081 -48.99 -18.25 7.98
CA ILE A 1081 -49.22 -17.64 9.30
C ILE A 1081 -50.10 -16.38 9.18
N THR A 1082 -49.88 -15.59 8.13
CA THR A 1082 -50.72 -14.41 7.84
C THR A 1082 -52.17 -14.82 7.60
N LEU A 1083 -52.41 -15.83 6.75
CA LEU A 1083 -53.76 -16.34 6.45
C LEU A 1083 -54.42 -16.92 7.70
N SER A 1084 -53.70 -17.72 8.49
CA SER A 1084 -54.26 -18.28 9.73
C SER A 1084 -54.69 -17.19 10.71
N THR A 1085 -53.89 -16.14 10.87
CA THR A 1085 -54.24 -15.01 11.75
C THR A 1085 -55.44 -14.23 11.22
N VAL A 1086 -55.50 -13.95 9.90
CA VAL A 1086 -56.62 -13.22 9.30
C VAL A 1086 -57.95 -13.99 9.44
N PHE A 1087 -57.94 -15.31 9.22
CA PHE A 1087 -59.13 -16.17 9.33
C PHE A 1087 -59.43 -16.67 10.75
N HIS A 1088 -58.70 -16.19 11.76
CA HIS A 1088 -58.91 -16.57 13.16
C HIS A 1088 -58.64 -18.05 13.46
N PHE A 1089 -57.84 -18.73 12.64
CA PHE A 1089 -57.42 -20.10 12.88
C PHE A 1089 -56.28 -20.17 13.91
N PRO A 1090 -56.08 -21.34 14.56
CA PRO A 1090 -54.87 -21.58 15.35
C PRO A 1090 -53.63 -21.56 14.46
N ASN A 1091 -52.52 -21.06 14.99
CA ASN A 1091 -51.26 -21.02 14.24
C ASN A 1091 -50.83 -22.44 13.86
N PRO A 1092 -50.60 -22.71 12.57
CA PRO A 1092 -50.33 -24.07 12.10
C PRO A 1092 -48.89 -24.52 12.38
N LEU A 1093 -47.98 -23.58 12.62
CA LEU A 1093 -46.56 -23.81 12.86
C LEU A 1093 -46.10 -23.01 14.08
N ASN A 1094 -45.31 -23.65 14.95
CA ASN A 1094 -44.60 -22.96 16.03
C ASN A 1094 -43.19 -22.49 15.58
N ALA A 1095 -42.56 -21.61 16.35
CA ALA A 1095 -41.25 -21.06 16.02
C ALA A 1095 -40.18 -22.14 15.81
N MET A 1096 -40.19 -23.17 16.67
CA MET A 1096 -39.25 -24.29 16.62
C MET A 1096 -39.39 -25.13 15.33
N GLN A 1097 -40.61 -25.39 14.88
CA GLN A 1097 -40.88 -26.14 13.64
C GLN A 1097 -40.37 -25.36 12.42
N ILE A 1098 -40.54 -24.04 12.41
CA ILE A 1098 -40.04 -23.19 11.31
C ILE A 1098 -38.51 -23.20 11.27
N LEU A 1099 -37.88 -23.07 12.43
CA LEU A 1099 -36.43 -23.12 12.56
C LEU A 1099 -35.87 -24.51 12.16
N TRP A 1100 -36.58 -25.59 12.49
CA TRP A 1100 -36.23 -26.95 12.07
C TRP A 1100 -36.32 -27.11 10.54
N ILE A 1101 -37.35 -26.55 9.90
CA ILE A 1101 -37.49 -26.57 8.45
C ILE A 1101 -36.33 -25.81 7.80
N ASN A 1102 -36.07 -24.58 8.24
CA ASN A 1102 -35.07 -23.71 7.62
C ASN A 1102 -33.63 -24.24 7.75
N ILE A 1103 -33.28 -24.89 8.86
CA ILE A 1103 -31.89 -25.34 9.12
C ILE A 1103 -31.69 -26.81 8.71
N ILE A 1104 -32.55 -27.72 9.15
CA ILE A 1104 -32.32 -29.17 9.03
C ILE A 1104 -32.96 -29.73 7.77
N MET A 1105 -34.19 -29.31 7.43
CA MET A 1105 -34.89 -29.83 6.26
C MET A 1105 -34.38 -29.19 4.96
N ASP A 1106 -34.25 -27.86 4.93
CA ASP A 1106 -33.87 -27.11 3.73
C ASP A 1106 -32.34 -27.12 3.49
N GLY A 1107 -31.52 -27.25 4.55
CA GLY A 1107 -30.06 -27.19 4.47
C GLY A 1107 -29.39 -28.24 3.55
N PRO A 1108 -29.63 -29.55 3.73
CA PRO A 1108 -29.02 -30.58 2.88
C PRO A 1108 -29.49 -30.53 1.40
N PRO A 1109 -30.79 -30.37 1.09
CA PRO A 1109 -31.24 -30.13 -0.29
C PRO A 1109 -30.61 -28.87 -0.90
N ALA A 1110 -30.50 -27.79 -0.14
CA ALA A 1110 -29.81 -26.58 -0.56
C ALA A 1110 -28.35 -26.85 -0.96
N GLN A 1111 -27.60 -27.59 -0.13
CA GLN A 1111 -26.23 -28.01 -0.49
C GLN A 1111 -26.20 -28.90 -1.73
N SER A 1112 -27.17 -29.79 -1.93
CA SER A 1112 -27.23 -30.64 -3.13
C SER A 1112 -27.46 -29.84 -4.42
N LEU A 1113 -28.27 -28.78 -4.38
CA LEU A 1113 -28.50 -27.88 -5.50
C LEU A 1113 -27.22 -27.16 -5.93
N THR A 1114 -26.32 -26.88 -4.97
CA THR A 1114 -25.04 -26.23 -5.24
C THR A 1114 -24.06 -27.12 -6.01
N LEU A 1115 -24.22 -28.44 -5.89
CA LEU A 1115 -23.41 -29.44 -6.59
C LEU A 1115 -23.93 -29.75 -8.01
N SER A 1116 -25.16 -29.35 -8.34
CA SER A 1116 -25.79 -29.67 -9.62
C SER A 1116 -25.06 -28.98 -10.78
N TYR A 1117 -24.68 -29.78 -11.77
CA TYR A 1117 -23.87 -29.36 -12.92
C TYR A 1117 -24.78 -29.20 -14.15
N LYS A 1118 -24.82 -28.01 -14.76
CA LYS A 1118 -25.31 -27.84 -16.13
C LYS A 1118 -24.43 -26.87 -16.90
N ASN A 1119 -23.92 -27.35 -18.04
CA ASN A 1119 -23.17 -26.56 -19.02
C ASN A 1119 -24.11 -25.49 -19.62
N HIS A 1120 -23.96 -24.25 -19.16
CA HIS A 1120 -24.57 -23.09 -19.78
C HIS A 1120 -23.49 -22.01 -19.91
N LEU A 1121 -22.76 -22.05 -21.03
CA LEU A 1121 -22.00 -20.90 -21.53
C LEU A 1121 -22.95 -19.86 -22.11
#